data_AF-A0AAC9YAZ3-F1
#
_entry.id   AF-A0AAC9YAZ3-F1
#
_cell.length_a   1.000
_cell.length_b   1.000
_cell.length_c   1.000
_cell.angle_alpha   90.00
_cell.angle_beta   90.00
_cell.angle_gamma   90.00
#
_symmetry.space_group_name_H-M   'P 1'
#
loop_
_entity.id
_entity.type
_entity.pdbx_description
1 polymer ?
#
loop_
_entity_poly.entity_id
_entity_poly.type
_entity_poly.pdbx_seq_one_letter_code
_entity_poly.pdbx_strand_id
1 'polypeptide(L)'
;MKKMILSVAAALTLGGLAAGAASAAPVSDANTTLFGPNVYVFDPSMPAADIQSVATSVFSSLESAEFSSSRKALLFKPGTYNVNFNVGFYTHVAGLGLNPGDVTVTGGVNVNADWDNGNATRNFWRAIENMTLAPSSGKTQIAVSQAAPLRRLNIKGELDLFDFDSNWNAGWASGGFLADSKVDGKVVPASQQQWFSRNSEWGEWTNGVWNMMFVGSKNAPAASFPDPPYTVVPTTPVIREKPYLYVDGSGQYQVFVPALQSGTQGVSWASGSTPGQSIPISQFYVARPESATAASLNAALAQGKHLLFTPGIYHLSDTIRVANANTVVLGIGIPTLVPDTGLPAMTVADVDGVKIAGLTFDAGPVNTPVLMDVGPVGSSARHKSNPTSLHDLTFRTGGASNGRSDASLRINSSDVIGDHFWLWRADHGAGAGWTSNVSKNGLIVNGADVTLYGLFNEHHNEYQTVWNGNGGKLYFYQSEIPYDVPNQASWKSGGGAVNGYASYKVADSVTSHEAWGLGIYSYFRDAAVKLNSAIEAPNAPGVKFHNMTTIWLSGTAGSEISHIINNTGGRVYANTPAEAMRQTLGEWAGNGSGGTPTPTPTPTPTPTPTVAPTPTPTPTPAPGTALDRTGWTATSNPSSGDVPANLLDGSMATRWSTGAAMAPGQYILIDMKASKTFNKLTMDSTGSDSDYARGYEVYVSADGASWGSPVATGIGSAPVVTTSFAAQTARYIKIVQTGTNSSWWSIRELNVYGTSGGTTPTPTPTPGAALDRTGWTASSTPSSGDVPANLLDGSMATRWSTGAAMAPGQSITVDMKASKTFSKLTMDSTGSDSDYARGYEIYVSADGASWGSAVATGTGTGPVVTASFAAKTARYIKIVQTGTATSWWSIRELNVYS
;
A
#
# COMPACT_ATOMS: atom_id res chain seq x y z
N MET A 1 -16.14 25.51 89.70
CA MET A 1 -15.46 24.21 89.92
C MET A 1 -16.37 23.08 89.45
N LYS A 2 -15.82 22.15 88.66
CA LYS A 2 -16.23 20.73 88.43
C LYS A 2 -17.70 20.48 88.03
N LYS A 3 -17.94 20.30 86.72
CA LYS A 3 -18.01 19.03 85.96
C LYS A 3 -19.33 18.28 86.20
N MET A 4 -20.18 18.40 85.18
CA MET A 4 -21.49 17.76 85.02
C MET A 4 -21.31 16.56 84.08
N ILE A 5 -21.79 15.40 84.49
CA ILE A 5 -22.03 14.22 83.65
C ILE A 5 -23.53 13.97 83.72
N LEU A 6 -24.24 13.95 82.59
CA LEU A 6 -25.14 12.85 82.23
C LEU A 6 -25.71 13.06 80.82
N SER A 7 -25.87 11.91 80.17
CA SER A 7 -26.18 11.61 78.79
C SER A 7 -27.60 11.95 78.37
N VAL A 8 -27.79 12.45 77.15
CA VAL A 8 -29.07 12.35 76.41
C VAL A 8 -28.76 12.03 74.94
N ALA A 9 -29.36 10.96 74.45
CA ALA A 9 -29.34 10.55 73.05
C ALA A 9 -30.22 11.49 72.22
N ALA A 10 -29.70 12.00 71.10
CA ALA A 10 -30.48 12.67 70.07
C ALA A 10 -30.24 11.96 68.73
N ALA A 11 -31.32 11.42 68.17
CA ALA A 11 -31.34 10.84 66.84
C ALA A 11 -31.06 11.93 65.79
N LEU A 12 -29.96 11.78 65.05
CA LEU A 12 -29.72 12.53 63.83
C LEU A 12 -30.25 11.71 62.65
N THR A 13 -31.36 12.16 62.08
CA THR A 13 -31.82 11.76 60.75
C THR A 13 -30.75 12.14 59.73
N LEU A 14 -29.98 11.16 59.24
CA LEU A 14 -29.20 11.32 58.01
C LEU A 14 -30.17 11.45 56.84
N GLY A 15 -30.29 12.66 56.29
CA GLY A 15 -30.82 12.85 54.95
C GLY A 15 -29.91 12.10 53.97
N GLY A 16 -30.41 11.02 53.38
CA GLY A 16 -29.75 10.33 52.29
C GLY A 16 -29.63 11.27 51.10
N LEU A 17 -28.44 11.81 50.88
CA LEU A 17 -28.03 12.26 49.56
C LEU A 17 -27.97 11.01 48.69
N ALA A 18 -29.05 10.75 47.95
CA ALA A 18 -28.98 9.84 46.82
C ALA A 18 -27.90 10.40 45.88
N ALA A 19 -26.75 9.73 45.84
CA ALA A 19 -25.79 9.93 44.76
C ALA A 19 -26.56 9.66 43.47
N GLY A 20 -26.85 10.71 42.71
CA GLY A 20 -27.48 10.56 41.40
C GLY A 20 -26.61 9.60 40.60
N ALA A 21 -27.19 8.48 40.18
CA ALA A 21 -26.54 7.60 39.23
C ALA A 21 -26.18 8.44 38.01
N ALA A 22 -24.87 8.63 37.77
CA ALA A 22 -24.42 9.25 36.54
C ALA A 22 -25.01 8.44 35.39
N SER A 23 -25.76 9.11 34.49
CA SER A 23 -26.33 8.46 33.32
C SER A 23 -25.20 7.84 32.49
N ALA A 24 -25.40 6.60 32.05
CA ALA A 24 -24.48 5.95 31.10
C ALA A 24 -24.20 6.86 29.90
N ALA A 25 -22.93 7.00 29.53
CA ALA A 25 -22.58 7.74 28.32
C ALA A 25 -23.17 7.00 27.09
N PRO A 26 -23.81 7.71 26.15
CA PRO A 26 -24.32 7.06 24.95
C PRO A 26 -23.16 6.61 24.04
N VAL A 27 -23.30 5.45 23.37
CA VAL A 27 -22.26 4.93 22.46
C VAL A 27 -21.97 5.88 21.29
N SER A 28 -22.90 6.77 20.94
CA SER A 28 -22.71 7.80 19.93
C SER A 28 -21.56 8.76 20.24
N ASP A 29 -21.16 8.86 21.52
CA ASP A 29 -20.04 9.69 21.93
C ASP A 29 -18.69 8.97 21.76
N ALA A 30 -18.68 7.66 21.48
CA ALA A 30 -17.45 6.89 21.36
C ALA A 30 -16.56 7.40 20.21
N ASN A 31 -17.12 7.96 19.14
CA ASN A 31 -16.35 8.45 17.99
C ASN A 31 -16.30 9.99 17.84
N THR A 32 -16.63 10.73 18.90
CA THR A 32 -16.55 12.20 18.94
C THR A 32 -15.29 12.71 19.63
N THR A 33 -14.27 11.84 19.77
CA THR A 33 -13.01 12.17 20.44
C THR A 33 -12.05 12.97 19.56
N LEU A 34 -10.92 13.40 20.16
CA LEU A 34 -9.86 14.12 19.44
C LEU A 34 -9.26 13.33 18.26
N PHE A 35 -9.44 11.99 18.23
CA PHE A 35 -8.92 11.12 17.19
C PHE A 35 -9.81 11.04 15.94
N GLY A 36 -10.98 11.67 15.96
CA GLY A 36 -11.88 11.74 14.81
C GLY A 36 -12.81 10.53 14.66
N PRO A 37 -13.68 10.54 13.63
CA PRO A 37 -14.86 9.68 13.54
C PRO A 37 -14.57 8.20 13.27
N ASN A 38 -13.34 7.86 12.89
CA ASN A 38 -12.91 6.48 12.63
C ASN A 38 -12.38 5.75 13.87
N VAL A 39 -12.30 6.45 15.00
CA VAL A 39 -11.83 5.89 16.27
C VAL A 39 -12.99 5.86 17.25
N TYR A 40 -13.38 4.66 17.67
CA TYR A 40 -14.36 4.46 18.74
C TYR A 40 -13.60 4.25 20.04
N VAL A 41 -13.79 5.14 21.02
CA VAL A 41 -13.26 5.03 22.37
C VAL A 41 -14.40 4.66 23.31
N PHE A 42 -14.45 3.39 23.69
CA PHE A 42 -15.45 2.86 24.60
C PHE A 42 -15.07 3.11 26.05
N ASP A 43 -16.06 3.49 26.85
CA ASP A 43 -15.98 3.65 28.30
C ASP A 43 -16.78 2.54 29.00
N PRO A 44 -16.38 2.03 30.18
CA PRO A 44 -17.10 0.96 30.86
C PRO A 44 -18.54 1.31 31.25
N SER A 45 -18.89 2.61 31.29
CA SER A 45 -20.27 3.05 31.52
C SER A 45 -21.19 2.87 30.31
N MET A 46 -20.64 2.68 29.09
CA MET A 46 -21.45 2.46 27.89
C MET A 46 -22.08 1.06 27.91
N PRO A 47 -23.36 0.90 27.52
CA PRO A 47 -24.01 -0.41 27.49
C PRO A 47 -23.28 -1.42 26.59
N ALA A 48 -23.03 -2.62 27.10
CA ALA A 48 -22.31 -3.66 26.35
C ALA A 48 -23.00 -4.03 25.02
N ALA A 49 -24.33 -4.02 24.97
CA ALA A 49 -25.09 -4.28 23.75
C ALA A 49 -24.82 -3.24 22.65
N ASP A 50 -24.58 -1.99 23.04
CA ASP A 50 -24.31 -0.90 22.10
C ASP A 50 -22.87 -1.00 21.57
N ILE A 51 -21.91 -1.28 22.45
CA ILE A 51 -20.51 -1.56 22.07
C ILE A 51 -20.46 -2.76 21.10
N GLN A 52 -21.18 -3.84 21.44
CA GLN A 52 -21.31 -5.03 20.62
C GLN A 52 -21.88 -4.69 19.24
N SER A 53 -22.95 -3.88 19.18
CA SER A 53 -23.57 -3.46 17.92
C SER A 53 -22.59 -2.69 17.03
N VAL A 54 -21.81 -1.76 17.60
CA VAL A 54 -20.76 -1.03 16.86
C VAL A 54 -19.67 -1.98 16.36
N ALA A 55 -19.15 -2.86 17.22
CA ALA A 55 -18.10 -3.80 16.85
C ALA A 55 -18.56 -4.77 15.75
N THR A 56 -19.78 -5.31 15.86
CA THR A 56 -20.40 -6.15 14.83
C THR A 56 -20.59 -5.38 13.52
N SER A 57 -21.06 -4.13 13.57
CA SER A 57 -21.23 -3.30 12.36
C SER A 57 -19.89 -3.04 11.65
N VAL A 58 -18.84 -2.72 12.40
CA VAL A 58 -17.48 -2.55 11.86
C VAL A 58 -17.01 -3.85 11.22
N PHE A 59 -17.14 -4.98 11.92
CA PHE A 59 -16.77 -6.30 11.40
C PHE A 59 -17.51 -6.62 10.10
N SER A 60 -18.84 -6.54 10.07
CA SER A 60 -19.62 -6.86 8.87
C SER A 60 -19.24 -6.01 7.66
N SER A 61 -18.80 -4.76 7.87
CA SER A 61 -18.34 -3.90 6.78
C SER A 61 -16.92 -4.19 6.28
N LEU A 62 -16.13 -4.91 7.09
CA LEU A 62 -14.69 -5.11 6.87
C LEU A 62 -14.27 -6.58 6.86
N GLU A 63 -15.18 -7.53 7.03
CA GLU A 63 -14.90 -8.96 7.08
C GLU A 63 -14.26 -9.46 5.78
N SER A 64 -14.85 -9.12 4.63
CA SER A 64 -14.38 -9.52 3.29
C SER A 64 -13.79 -8.36 2.49
N ALA A 65 -13.55 -7.20 3.12
CA ALA A 65 -13.14 -5.97 2.46
C ALA A 65 -11.62 -5.80 2.39
N GLU A 66 -10.93 -6.79 1.80
CA GLU A 66 -9.47 -6.91 1.75
C GLU A 66 -8.74 -5.63 1.28
N PHE A 67 -9.23 -4.96 0.23
CA PHE A 67 -8.66 -3.71 -0.28
C PHE A 67 -9.51 -2.47 0.02
N SER A 68 -10.28 -2.50 1.12
CA SER A 68 -11.07 -1.35 1.56
C SER A 68 -10.22 -0.10 1.76
N SER A 69 -10.80 1.08 1.52
CA SER A 69 -10.24 2.36 1.95
C SER A 69 -10.60 2.71 3.41
N SER A 70 -11.58 2.01 3.99
CA SER A 70 -12.00 2.20 5.37
C SER A 70 -10.92 1.69 6.34
N ARG A 71 -10.72 2.43 7.42
CA ARG A 71 -9.79 2.16 8.51
C ARG A 71 -10.50 2.42 9.82
N LYS A 72 -10.41 1.51 10.81
CA LYS A 72 -11.14 1.64 12.08
C LYS A 72 -10.25 1.32 13.27
N ALA A 73 -10.48 2.02 14.38
CA ALA A 73 -9.90 1.68 15.67
C ALA A 73 -11.01 1.52 16.72
N LEU A 74 -10.98 0.42 17.46
CA LEU A 74 -11.83 0.10 18.60
C LEU A 74 -10.97 0.13 19.86
N LEU A 75 -11.06 1.23 20.60
CA LEU A 75 -10.21 1.50 21.76
C LEU A 75 -11.04 1.40 23.04
N PHE A 76 -10.53 0.71 24.05
CA PHE A 76 -11.25 0.43 25.29
C PHE A 76 -10.54 1.11 26.45
N LYS A 77 -11.20 2.04 27.14
CA LYS A 77 -10.67 2.63 28.39
C LYS A 77 -10.49 1.58 29.48
N PRO A 78 -9.67 1.84 30.51
CA PRO A 78 -9.55 0.95 31.66
C PRO A 78 -10.91 0.54 32.25
N GLY A 79 -11.12 -0.77 32.44
CA GLY A 79 -12.36 -1.36 32.93
C GLY A 79 -12.68 -2.72 32.32
N THR A 80 -13.90 -3.20 32.56
CA THR A 80 -14.36 -4.53 32.13
C THR A 80 -15.53 -4.43 31.17
N TYR A 81 -15.47 -5.18 30.07
CA TYR A 81 -16.44 -5.14 28.97
C TYR A 81 -16.95 -6.54 28.65
N ASN A 82 -18.27 -6.74 28.74
CA ASN A 82 -18.90 -8.01 28.40
C ASN A 82 -19.38 -8.03 26.94
N VAL A 83 -18.43 -8.11 26.01
CA VAL A 83 -18.67 -8.16 24.56
C VAL A 83 -17.89 -9.32 23.91
N ASN A 84 -18.44 -9.88 22.84
CA ASN A 84 -17.83 -10.94 22.04
C ASN A 84 -17.95 -10.61 20.54
N PHE A 85 -16.84 -10.30 19.88
CA PHE A 85 -16.89 -9.84 18.49
C PHE A 85 -15.68 -10.30 17.67
N ASN A 86 -15.85 -10.28 16.35
CA ASN A 86 -14.81 -10.59 15.37
C ASN A 86 -14.13 -9.30 14.87
N VAL A 87 -12.88 -9.40 14.43
CA VAL A 87 -12.07 -8.29 13.93
C VAL A 87 -11.77 -8.52 12.45
N GLY A 88 -12.28 -7.63 11.60
CA GLY A 88 -12.13 -7.68 10.14
C GLY A 88 -10.85 -7.00 9.66
N PHE A 89 -10.74 -6.82 8.34
CA PHE A 89 -9.65 -6.06 7.71
C PHE A 89 -9.57 -4.63 8.26
N TYR A 90 -8.36 -4.07 8.26
CA TYR A 90 -8.03 -2.71 8.65
C TYR A 90 -8.64 -2.22 9.98
N THR A 91 -8.74 -3.13 10.94
CA THR A 91 -9.29 -2.85 12.27
C THR A 91 -8.21 -3.02 13.32
N HIS A 92 -8.00 -1.98 14.13
CA HIS A 92 -7.12 -2.00 15.30
C HIS A 92 -7.98 -2.06 16.57
N VAL A 93 -7.81 -3.10 17.38
CA VAL A 93 -8.44 -3.24 18.69
C VAL A 93 -7.39 -3.04 19.76
N ALA A 94 -7.61 -2.13 20.70
CA ALA A 94 -6.64 -1.90 21.76
C ALA A 94 -7.25 -1.50 23.10
N GLY A 95 -6.64 -1.97 24.19
CA GLY A 95 -6.87 -1.41 25.52
C GLY A 95 -6.04 -0.14 25.74
N LEU A 96 -6.66 0.87 26.34
CA LEU A 96 -6.05 2.15 26.73
C LEU A 96 -5.55 2.15 28.18
N GLY A 97 -5.21 0.98 28.70
CA GLY A 97 -4.52 0.79 29.98
C GLY A 97 -3.04 1.09 29.89
N LEU A 98 -2.38 1.33 31.02
CA LEU A 98 -0.92 1.29 31.04
C LEU A 98 -0.43 -0.16 30.91
N ASN A 99 -1.19 -1.11 31.46
CA ASN A 99 -0.91 -2.53 31.44
C ASN A 99 -2.10 -3.31 30.85
N PRO A 100 -1.87 -4.52 30.31
CA PRO A 100 -2.95 -5.36 29.76
C PRO A 100 -4.04 -5.70 30.77
N GLY A 101 -3.70 -5.75 32.07
CA GLY A 101 -4.66 -6.02 33.15
C GLY A 101 -5.68 -4.91 33.39
N ASP A 102 -5.43 -3.69 32.90
CA ASP A 102 -6.29 -2.54 33.17
C ASP A 102 -7.58 -2.58 32.32
N VAL A 103 -7.59 -3.36 31.22
CA VAL A 103 -8.73 -3.52 30.31
C VAL A 103 -9.03 -5.00 30.16
N THR A 104 -10.25 -5.43 30.50
CA THR A 104 -10.68 -6.83 30.38
C THR A 104 -11.90 -6.96 29.49
N VAL A 105 -11.83 -7.81 28.46
CA VAL A 105 -12.98 -8.21 27.64
C VAL A 105 -13.36 -9.66 27.98
N THR A 106 -14.58 -9.88 28.47
CA THR A 106 -15.01 -11.19 29.02
C THR A 106 -15.78 -12.06 28.04
N GLY A 107 -16.25 -11.53 26.90
CA GLY A 107 -16.95 -12.33 25.89
C GLY A 107 -15.98 -12.96 24.89
N GLY A 108 -15.07 -12.15 24.33
CA GLY A 108 -14.01 -12.61 23.43
C GLY A 108 -13.67 -11.57 22.35
N VAL A 109 -12.45 -11.63 21.82
CA VAL A 109 -12.03 -10.87 20.64
C VAL A 109 -11.42 -11.86 19.67
N ASN A 110 -12.05 -12.04 18.52
CA ASN A 110 -11.72 -13.13 17.62
C ASN A 110 -11.40 -12.63 16.20
N VAL A 111 -10.75 -13.50 15.43
CA VAL A 111 -10.60 -13.37 13.98
C VAL A 111 -10.97 -14.72 13.38
N ASN A 112 -12.06 -14.76 12.62
CA ASN A 112 -12.49 -15.92 11.85
C ASN A 112 -11.98 -15.82 10.40
N ALA A 113 -12.14 -16.89 9.65
CA ALA A 113 -11.90 -16.98 8.22
C ALA A 113 -13.15 -17.48 7.46
N ASP A 114 -14.34 -17.32 8.06
CA ASP A 114 -15.64 -17.72 7.48
C ASP A 114 -15.85 -17.15 6.07
N TRP A 115 -15.41 -15.92 5.83
CA TRP A 115 -15.53 -15.23 4.54
C TRP A 115 -14.82 -15.93 3.38
N ASP A 116 -13.85 -16.80 3.67
CA ASP A 116 -13.11 -17.61 2.70
C ASP A 116 -13.10 -19.10 3.11
N ASN A 117 -14.20 -19.58 3.70
CA ASN A 117 -14.40 -21.00 4.05
C ASN A 117 -13.26 -21.58 4.91
N GLY A 118 -12.87 -20.86 5.97
CA GLY A 118 -11.81 -21.27 6.90
C GLY A 118 -10.38 -20.99 6.39
N ASN A 119 -10.22 -20.51 5.15
CA ASN A 119 -8.93 -20.13 4.61
C ASN A 119 -8.47 -18.77 5.13
N ALA A 120 -7.57 -18.76 6.11
CA ALA A 120 -7.02 -17.56 6.73
C ALA A 120 -5.82 -16.97 5.97
N THR A 121 -5.40 -17.53 4.82
CA THR A 121 -4.22 -17.05 4.06
C THR A 121 -4.30 -15.58 3.65
N ARG A 122 -5.50 -14.99 3.66
CA ARG A 122 -5.72 -13.56 3.38
C ARG A 122 -6.19 -12.73 4.58
N ASN A 123 -6.16 -13.26 5.79
CA ASN A 123 -6.55 -12.52 7.00
C ASN A 123 -5.46 -11.55 7.47
N PHE A 124 -5.26 -10.50 6.66
CA PHE A 124 -4.22 -9.48 6.83
C PHE A 124 -4.70 -8.25 7.62
N TRP A 125 -3.75 -7.33 7.85
CA TRP A 125 -3.96 -5.92 8.20
C TRP A 125 -4.99 -5.71 9.32
N ARG A 126 -4.71 -6.23 10.50
CA ARG A 126 -5.48 -5.98 11.73
C ARG A 126 -4.53 -5.97 12.91
N ALA A 127 -4.91 -5.43 14.06
CA ALA A 127 -4.04 -5.47 15.23
C ALA A 127 -4.87 -5.62 16.50
N ILE A 128 -4.36 -6.37 17.48
CA ILE A 128 -4.98 -6.53 18.79
C ILE A 128 -3.91 -6.31 19.86
N GLU A 129 -4.08 -5.28 20.70
CA GLU A 129 -3.06 -4.95 21.69
C GLU A 129 -3.53 -4.50 23.08
N ASN A 130 -2.65 -4.74 24.07
CA ASN A 130 -2.67 -4.13 25.40
C ASN A 130 -3.98 -4.34 26.19
N MET A 131 -4.44 -5.59 26.26
CA MET A 131 -5.67 -5.93 26.97
C MET A 131 -5.69 -7.38 27.47
N THR A 132 -6.55 -7.63 28.45
CA THR A 132 -6.88 -8.97 28.93
C THR A 132 -8.08 -9.50 28.16
N LEU A 133 -7.92 -10.68 27.55
CA LEU A 133 -9.00 -11.42 26.90
C LEU A 133 -9.38 -12.57 27.82
N ALA A 134 -10.59 -12.52 28.39
CA ALA A 134 -11.10 -13.55 29.30
C ALA A 134 -12.39 -14.17 28.75
N PRO A 135 -12.32 -14.82 27.57
CA PRO A 135 -13.50 -15.29 26.85
C PRO A 135 -14.27 -16.31 27.70
N SER A 136 -15.59 -16.14 27.80
CA SER A 136 -16.46 -17.05 28.56
C SER A 136 -16.48 -18.49 28.03
N SER A 137 -16.08 -18.69 26.76
CA SER A 137 -15.87 -20.00 26.15
C SER A 137 -14.61 -20.72 26.64
N GLY A 138 -13.71 -20.01 27.35
CA GLY A 138 -12.38 -20.49 27.72
C GLY A 138 -11.35 -20.40 26.59
N LYS A 139 -11.72 -19.91 25.40
CA LYS A 139 -10.83 -19.80 24.24
C LYS A 139 -11.08 -18.58 23.37
N THR A 140 -10.02 -18.04 22.78
CA THR A 140 -10.08 -16.99 21.77
C THR A 140 -9.49 -17.54 20.47
N GLN A 141 -10.16 -17.26 19.35
CA GLN A 141 -9.73 -17.73 18.05
C GLN A 141 -9.22 -16.55 17.22
N ILE A 142 -7.97 -16.61 16.77
CA ILE A 142 -7.32 -15.56 16.00
C ILE A 142 -6.65 -16.18 14.77
N ALA A 143 -7.47 -16.54 13.79
CA ALA A 143 -7.05 -17.11 12.52
C ALA A 143 -6.51 -16.00 11.61
N VAL A 144 -5.19 -15.77 11.61
CA VAL A 144 -4.56 -14.65 10.88
C VAL A 144 -3.41 -15.11 9.98
N SER A 145 -3.05 -14.26 9.03
CA SER A 145 -1.81 -14.37 8.27
C SER A 145 -0.86 -13.18 8.57
N GLN A 146 -0.15 -12.65 7.58
CA GLN A 146 0.84 -11.56 7.77
C GLN A 146 0.19 -10.22 8.17
N ALA A 147 1.00 -9.31 8.74
CA ALA A 147 0.59 -7.99 9.23
C ALA A 147 -0.63 -7.98 10.17
N ALA A 148 -0.67 -8.97 11.07
CA ALA A 148 -1.69 -9.10 12.10
C ALA A 148 -1.07 -9.22 13.51
N PRO A 149 -0.37 -8.19 14.02
CA PRO A 149 0.36 -8.30 15.28
C PRO A 149 -0.58 -8.49 16.48
N LEU A 150 -0.18 -9.42 17.35
CA LEU A 150 -0.76 -9.63 18.67
C LEU A 150 0.27 -9.18 19.71
N ARG A 151 -0.03 -8.11 20.45
CA ARG A 151 0.93 -7.48 21.36
C ARG A 151 0.34 -7.24 22.74
N ARG A 152 1.11 -7.47 23.80
CA ARG A 152 0.69 -7.09 25.17
C ARG A 152 -0.69 -7.67 25.53
N LEU A 153 -0.94 -8.92 25.18
CA LEU A 153 -2.21 -9.60 25.50
C LEU A 153 -2.05 -10.45 26.75
N ASN A 154 -3.10 -10.50 27.56
CA ASN A 154 -3.23 -11.44 28.68
C ASN A 154 -4.46 -12.31 28.43
N ILE A 155 -4.26 -13.46 27.80
CA ILE A 155 -5.33 -14.36 27.37
C ILE A 155 -5.60 -15.36 28.50
N LYS A 156 -6.77 -15.24 29.14
CA LYS A 156 -7.27 -16.13 30.20
C LYS A 156 -7.96 -17.35 29.57
N GLY A 157 -7.17 -18.20 28.91
CA GLY A 157 -7.69 -19.38 28.23
C GLY A 157 -6.76 -19.87 27.12
N GLU A 158 -7.33 -20.61 26.18
CA GLU A 158 -6.65 -21.10 24.98
C GLU A 158 -6.66 -20.05 23.85
N LEU A 159 -5.64 -20.12 22.99
CA LEU A 159 -5.49 -19.32 21.79
C LEU A 159 -5.40 -20.24 20.56
N ASP A 160 -6.48 -20.29 19.78
CA ASP A 160 -6.52 -20.98 18.49
C ASP A 160 -6.04 -20.03 17.40
N LEU A 161 -5.04 -20.41 16.60
CA LEU A 161 -4.47 -19.56 15.54
C LEU A 161 -4.97 -19.92 14.13
N PHE A 162 -6.04 -20.70 14.05
CA PHE A 162 -6.59 -21.23 12.81
C PHE A 162 -8.12 -21.16 12.83
N ASP A 163 -8.74 -21.46 11.70
CA ASP A 163 -10.18 -21.67 11.61
C ASP A 163 -10.48 -22.99 10.90
N PHE A 164 -11.71 -23.48 11.04
CA PHE A 164 -12.16 -24.67 10.34
C PHE A 164 -12.78 -24.32 8.99
N ASP A 165 -12.49 -25.15 7.98
CA ASP A 165 -13.25 -25.14 6.74
C ASP A 165 -14.64 -25.80 6.93
N SER A 166 -15.50 -25.72 5.91
CA SER A 166 -16.82 -26.37 5.92
C SER A 166 -16.81 -27.90 6.10
N ASN A 167 -15.65 -28.55 5.96
CA ASN A 167 -15.45 -29.98 6.18
C ASN A 167 -14.84 -30.29 7.55
N TRP A 168 -14.72 -29.29 8.43
CA TRP A 168 -14.09 -29.39 9.75
C TRP A 168 -12.59 -29.73 9.71
N ASN A 169 -11.91 -29.45 8.60
CA ASN A 169 -10.44 -29.47 8.57
C ASN A 169 -9.92 -28.11 9.04
N ALA A 170 -8.74 -28.10 9.66
CA ALA A 170 -8.04 -26.84 9.91
C ALA A 170 -7.68 -26.19 8.56
N GLY A 171 -8.29 -25.04 8.25
CA GLY A 171 -8.10 -24.31 7.02
C GLY A 171 -6.70 -23.69 6.92
N TRP A 172 -6.26 -23.31 5.72
CA TRP A 172 -4.90 -22.81 5.53
C TRP A 172 -4.67 -21.48 6.25
N ALA A 173 -3.51 -21.31 6.86
CA ALA A 173 -3.12 -20.07 7.55
C ALA A 173 -1.61 -19.83 7.44
N SER A 174 -1.21 -18.57 7.26
CA SER A 174 0.19 -18.17 7.01
C SER A 174 0.62 -17.00 7.90
N GLY A 175 0.30 -17.10 9.18
CA GLY A 175 0.72 -16.18 10.22
C GLY A 175 2.20 -16.31 10.55
N GLY A 176 2.69 -15.68 11.60
CA GLY A 176 2.01 -14.69 12.42
C GLY A 176 2.97 -14.21 13.50
N PHE A 177 2.52 -13.22 14.27
CA PHE A 177 3.37 -12.49 15.19
C PHE A 177 2.71 -12.34 16.57
N LEU A 178 3.35 -12.87 17.61
CA LEU A 178 2.93 -12.72 19.01
C LEU A 178 4.09 -12.16 19.84
N ALA A 179 3.90 -10.99 20.45
CA ALA A 179 4.93 -10.37 21.29
C ALA A 179 4.39 -9.88 22.63
N ASP A 180 5.25 -9.94 23.65
CA ASP A 180 4.98 -9.36 24.97
C ASP A 180 3.66 -9.83 25.58
N SER A 181 3.25 -11.07 25.29
CA SER A 181 1.91 -11.58 25.58
C SER A 181 1.96 -12.85 26.43
N LYS A 182 0.93 -13.03 27.25
CA LYS A 182 0.72 -14.18 28.11
C LYS A 182 -0.55 -14.91 27.71
N VAL A 183 -0.47 -16.23 27.54
CA VAL A 183 -1.60 -17.14 27.31
C VAL A 183 -1.65 -18.13 28.46
N ASP A 184 -2.66 -18.06 29.32
CA ASP A 184 -2.71 -18.94 30.51
C ASP A 184 -2.87 -20.42 30.11
N GLY A 185 -3.51 -20.70 28.98
CA GLY A 185 -3.73 -22.04 28.44
C GLY A 185 -2.79 -22.41 27.28
N LYS A 186 -3.35 -23.17 26.33
CA LYS A 186 -2.62 -23.64 25.15
C LYS A 186 -2.61 -22.58 24.05
N VAL A 187 -1.53 -22.55 23.28
CA VAL A 187 -1.53 -21.97 21.94
C VAL A 187 -1.61 -23.09 20.93
N VAL A 188 -2.61 -23.03 20.04
CA VAL A 188 -2.92 -24.06 19.05
C VAL A 188 -2.75 -23.51 17.63
N PRO A 189 -1.57 -23.71 17.02
CA PRO A 189 -1.31 -23.31 15.64
C PRO A 189 -2.11 -24.10 14.60
N ALA A 190 -2.30 -25.41 14.86
CA ALA A 190 -2.89 -26.37 13.93
C ALA A 190 -2.26 -26.32 12.53
N SER A 191 -2.94 -25.75 11.54
CA SER A 191 -2.52 -25.64 10.14
C SER A 191 -1.61 -24.46 9.83
N GLN A 192 -1.34 -23.57 10.80
CA GLN A 192 -0.43 -22.44 10.63
C GLN A 192 0.92 -22.89 10.09
N GLN A 193 1.29 -22.38 8.91
CA GLN A 193 2.51 -22.75 8.20
C GLN A 193 3.76 -22.41 9.03
N GLN A 194 3.81 -21.19 9.54
CA GLN A 194 4.89 -20.68 10.37
C GLN A 194 4.33 -19.76 11.47
N TRP A 195 5.15 -19.45 12.46
CA TRP A 195 4.80 -18.47 13.49
C TRP A 195 6.04 -17.93 14.19
N PHE A 196 6.02 -16.64 14.56
CA PHE A 196 7.03 -16.01 15.37
C PHE A 196 6.45 -15.49 16.69
N SER A 197 7.03 -15.94 17.80
CA SER A 197 6.69 -15.43 19.14
C SER A 197 7.93 -14.94 19.87
N ARG A 198 7.85 -13.77 20.52
CA ARG A 198 8.93 -13.28 21.38
C ARG A 198 8.47 -12.67 22.68
N ASN A 199 9.32 -12.67 23.70
CA ASN A 199 9.03 -12.10 25.02
C ASN A 199 7.63 -12.50 25.55
N SER A 200 7.22 -13.74 25.29
CA SER A 200 5.85 -14.18 25.57
C SER A 200 5.87 -15.36 26.54
N GLU A 201 4.71 -15.73 27.06
CA GLU A 201 4.53 -16.83 27.99
C GLU A 201 3.25 -17.59 27.63
N TRP A 202 3.28 -18.91 27.68
CA TRP A 202 2.08 -19.72 27.51
C TRP A 202 2.08 -20.93 28.45
N GLY A 203 0.93 -21.58 28.64
CA GLY A 203 0.86 -22.87 29.33
C GLY A 203 1.50 -23.99 28.50
N GLU A 204 1.11 -24.10 27.24
CA GLU A 204 1.59 -25.15 26.30
C GLU A 204 1.55 -24.65 24.85
N TRP A 205 2.46 -25.14 24.02
CA TRP A 205 2.44 -24.96 22.55
C TRP A 205 2.24 -26.31 21.88
N THR A 206 1.16 -26.48 21.10
CA THR A 206 0.71 -27.84 20.74
C THR A 206 1.38 -28.48 19.53
N ASN A 207 1.74 -27.72 18.50
CA ASN A 207 2.32 -28.28 17.26
C ASN A 207 3.10 -27.24 16.42
N GLY A 208 3.80 -27.70 15.39
CA GLY A 208 4.44 -26.84 14.39
C GLY A 208 4.42 -27.49 13.01
N VAL A 209 4.27 -26.67 11.96
CA VAL A 209 4.13 -27.15 10.57
C VAL A 209 5.45 -27.02 9.80
N TRP A 210 5.92 -25.80 9.50
CA TRP A 210 7.15 -25.59 8.73
C TRP A 210 8.25 -24.81 9.46
N ASN A 211 7.90 -23.73 10.17
CA ASN A 211 8.87 -22.89 10.87
C ASN A 211 8.22 -22.19 12.08
N MET A 212 8.41 -22.73 13.28
CA MET A 212 7.88 -22.15 14.51
C MET A 212 9.04 -21.64 15.37
N MET A 213 9.10 -20.32 15.59
CA MET A 213 10.24 -19.70 16.26
C MET A 213 9.86 -18.92 17.50
N PHE A 214 10.67 -19.12 18.55
CA PHE A 214 10.45 -18.56 19.87
C PHE A 214 11.72 -17.85 20.36
N VAL A 215 11.62 -16.56 20.71
CA VAL A 215 12.77 -15.76 21.18
C VAL A 215 12.45 -15.11 22.52
N GLY A 216 13.20 -15.46 23.56
CA GLY A 216 12.94 -14.92 24.89
C GLY A 216 11.54 -15.26 25.42
N SER A 217 10.92 -16.34 24.96
CA SER A 217 9.61 -16.77 25.46
C SER A 217 9.76 -17.80 26.57
N LYS A 218 8.90 -17.72 27.59
CA LYS A 218 8.79 -18.70 28.66
C LYS A 218 7.90 -19.86 28.22
N ASN A 219 8.22 -21.05 28.71
CA ASN A 219 7.53 -22.30 28.39
C ASN A 219 7.51 -22.62 26.88
N ALA A 220 8.48 -22.10 26.12
CA ALA A 220 8.68 -22.54 24.75
C ALA A 220 8.99 -24.04 24.71
N PRO A 221 8.53 -24.77 23.67
CA PRO A 221 8.94 -26.15 23.48
C PRO A 221 10.47 -26.25 23.36
N ALA A 222 11.03 -27.44 23.60
CA ALA A 222 12.46 -27.64 23.36
C ALA A 222 12.79 -27.44 21.87
N ALA A 223 13.98 -26.89 21.59
CA ALA A 223 14.46 -26.78 20.21
C ALA A 223 14.59 -28.19 19.60
N SER A 224 13.98 -28.40 18.44
CA SER A 224 13.88 -29.74 17.82
C SER A 224 13.91 -29.72 16.30
N PHE A 225 14.26 -28.59 15.67
CA PHE A 225 14.36 -28.49 14.22
C PHE A 225 15.27 -29.61 13.66
N PRO A 226 14.88 -30.31 12.57
CA PRO A 226 13.78 -29.98 11.65
C PRO A 226 12.38 -30.50 12.03
N ASP A 227 12.26 -31.45 12.97
CA ASP A 227 11.00 -32.11 13.29
C ASP A 227 10.84 -32.45 14.80
N PRO A 228 9.87 -31.84 15.51
CA PRO A 228 9.06 -30.71 15.06
C PRO A 228 9.91 -29.47 14.74
N PRO A 229 9.47 -28.56 13.86
CA PRO A 229 10.29 -27.45 13.36
C PRO A 229 10.38 -26.27 14.33
N TYR A 230 10.83 -26.53 15.57
CA TYR A 230 10.97 -25.53 16.63
C TYR A 230 12.38 -24.93 16.66
N THR A 231 12.46 -23.62 16.43
CA THR A 231 13.65 -22.80 16.65
C THR A 231 13.49 -22.02 17.94
N VAL A 232 14.40 -22.17 18.90
CA VAL A 232 14.28 -21.54 20.22
C VAL A 232 15.54 -20.78 20.55
N VAL A 233 15.41 -19.48 20.80
CA VAL A 233 16.47 -18.61 21.32
C VAL A 233 16.07 -18.21 22.75
N PRO A 234 16.83 -18.58 23.79
CA PRO A 234 16.37 -18.47 25.18
C PRO A 234 16.03 -17.06 25.66
N THR A 235 16.69 -16.04 25.12
CA THR A 235 16.54 -14.63 25.50
C THR A 235 16.47 -13.75 24.26
N THR A 236 15.68 -12.68 24.30
CA THR A 236 15.71 -11.63 23.29
C THR A 236 16.93 -10.72 23.55
N PRO A 237 17.94 -10.67 22.65
CA PRO A 237 19.20 -10.01 22.97
C PRO A 237 19.08 -8.51 23.22
N VAL A 238 18.33 -7.79 22.38
CA VAL A 238 18.06 -6.36 22.52
C VAL A 238 16.71 -6.05 21.91
N ILE A 239 15.86 -5.33 22.64
CA ILE A 239 14.52 -5.01 22.16
C ILE A 239 14.00 -3.77 22.87
N ARG A 240 13.05 -3.11 22.22
CA ARG A 240 12.22 -2.08 22.82
C ARG A 240 10.80 -2.45 22.44
N GLU A 241 9.89 -2.56 23.40
CA GLU A 241 8.49 -2.82 23.04
C GLU A 241 7.88 -1.62 22.30
N LYS A 242 6.88 -1.88 21.45
CA LYS A 242 6.22 -0.88 20.62
C LYS A 242 5.59 0.22 21.50
N PRO A 243 5.71 1.52 21.15
CA PRO A 243 4.93 2.57 21.80
C PRO A 243 3.41 2.37 21.64
N TYR A 244 2.62 2.74 22.66
CA TYR A 244 1.16 2.57 22.63
C TYR A 244 0.44 3.73 23.30
N LEU A 245 -0.78 4.00 22.82
CA LEU A 245 -1.68 5.00 23.38
C LEU A 245 -2.36 4.45 24.64
N TYR A 246 -2.43 5.25 25.70
CA TYR A 246 -3.19 4.92 26.90
C TYR A 246 -3.82 6.16 27.53
N VAL A 247 -4.70 5.95 28.52
CA VAL A 247 -5.33 6.99 29.33
C VAL A 247 -4.82 6.87 30.76
N ASP A 248 -4.29 7.96 31.32
CA ASP A 248 -3.82 7.98 32.70
C ASP A 248 -4.97 8.10 33.73
N GLY A 249 -4.64 8.00 35.01
CA GLY A 249 -5.62 8.07 36.10
C GLY A 249 -6.37 9.40 36.22
N SER A 250 -5.96 10.44 35.49
CA SER A 250 -6.65 11.73 35.40
C SER A 250 -7.53 11.85 34.15
N GLY A 251 -7.62 10.80 33.34
CA GLY A 251 -8.38 10.77 32.10
C GLY A 251 -7.67 11.41 30.90
N GLN A 252 -6.37 11.72 31.02
CA GLN A 252 -5.60 12.34 29.93
C GLN A 252 -4.95 11.28 29.05
N TYR A 253 -4.96 11.51 27.74
CA TYR A 253 -4.28 10.64 26.78
C TYR A 253 -2.76 10.84 26.80
N GLN A 254 -2.06 9.73 26.72
CA GLN A 254 -0.62 9.64 26.79
C GLN A 254 -0.15 8.59 25.78
N VAL A 255 1.08 8.73 25.27
CA VAL A 255 1.77 7.64 24.57
C VAL A 255 2.86 7.12 25.48
N PHE A 256 2.76 5.84 25.86
CA PHE A 256 3.80 5.17 26.60
C PHE A 256 4.90 4.71 25.65
N VAL A 257 6.16 5.01 25.99
CA VAL A 257 7.35 4.63 25.24
C VAL A 257 8.17 3.68 26.10
N PRO A 258 8.10 2.35 25.85
CA PRO A 258 8.89 1.37 26.56
C PRO A 258 10.40 1.64 26.46
N ALA A 259 11.13 1.33 27.54
CA ALA A 259 12.57 1.45 27.60
C ALA A 259 13.25 0.40 26.70
N LEU A 260 14.48 0.69 26.27
CA LEU A 260 15.35 -0.31 25.65
C LEU A 260 15.73 -1.35 26.72
N GLN A 261 15.62 -2.62 26.36
CA GLN A 261 15.96 -3.75 27.22
C GLN A 261 16.90 -4.71 26.48
N SER A 262 17.63 -5.52 27.25
CA SER A 262 18.56 -6.52 26.72
C SER A 262 18.45 -7.82 27.51
N GLY A 263 18.62 -8.95 26.82
CA GLY A 263 18.59 -10.28 27.43
C GLY A 263 17.24 -10.59 28.10
N THR A 264 16.13 -10.16 27.51
CA THR A 264 14.80 -10.30 28.13
C THR A 264 14.24 -11.71 27.92
N GLN A 265 13.39 -12.13 28.86
CA GLN A 265 12.62 -13.37 28.75
C GLN A 265 11.24 -13.23 29.41
N GLY A 266 10.18 -13.64 28.70
CA GLY A 266 8.79 -13.45 29.11
C GLY A 266 8.31 -12.02 28.92
N VAL A 267 7.10 -11.74 29.43
CA VAL A 267 6.43 -10.46 29.23
C VAL A 267 7.05 -9.33 30.07
N SER A 268 7.11 -8.14 29.48
CA SER A 268 7.69 -6.92 30.06
C SER A 268 6.91 -6.38 31.26
N TRP A 269 5.66 -6.81 31.41
CA TRP A 269 4.73 -6.40 32.46
C TRP A 269 4.52 -7.47 33.55
N ALA A 270 5.39 -8.50 33.59
CA ALA A 270 5.26 -9.62 34.54
C ALA A 270 5.50 -9.22 36.00
N SER A 271 6.33 -8.20 36.25
CA SER A 271 6.78 -7.79 37.58
C SER A 271 6.35 -6.36 37.94
N GLY A 272 5.20 -5.94 37.41
CA GLY A 272 4.70 -4.57 37.49
C GLY A 272 4.67 -3.91 36.12
N SER A 273 4.54 -2.59 36.07
CA SER A 273 4.48 -1.89 34.79
C SER A 273 5.77 -2.00 34.00
N THR A 274 5.60 -2.15 32.68
CA THR A 274 6.70 -2.12 31.72
C THR A 274 7.55 -0.88 31.96
N PRO A 275 8.89 -0.99 32.08
CA PRO A 275 9.75 0.17 32.21
C PRO A 275 9.67 1.08 30.98
N GLY A 276 9.63 2.39 31.18
CA GLY A 276 9.49 3.35 30.09
C GLY A 276 9.07 4.72 30.59
N GLN A 277 8.62 5.56 29.67
CA GLN A 277 8.18 6.93 29.96
C GLN A 277 6.90 7.26 29.20
N SER A 278 6.10 8.16 29.76
CA SER A 278 4.87 8.65 29.13
C SER A 278 5.08 10.02 28.51
N ILE A 279 4.58 10.20 27.30
CA ILE A 279 4.58 11.48 26.59
C ILE A 279 3.12 11.94 26.45
N PRO A 280 2.75 13.13 26.95
CA PRO A 280 1.37 13.60 26.87
C PRO A 280 0.96 13.84 25.43
N ILE A 281 -0.31 13.53 25.11
CA ILE A 281 -0.84 13.68 23.75
C ILE A 281 -0.70 15.13 23.23
N SER A 282 -0.62 16.12 24.12
CA SER A 282 -0.39 17.52 23.77
C SER A 282 0.97 17.78 23.11
N GLN A 283 1.94 16.87 23.23
CA GLN A 283 3.21 16.89 22.51
C GLN A 283 3.16 16.19 21.14
N PHE A 284 2.02 15.62 20.76
CA PHE A 284 1.80 15.03 19.45
C PHE A 284 0.99 15.97 18.56
N TYR A 285 1.33 15.98 17.27
CA TYR A 285 0.40 16.37 16.24
C TYR A 285 -0.46 15.15 15.88
N VAL A 286 -1.74 15.23 16.21
CA VAL A 286 -2.73 14.20 15.86
C VAL A 286 -3.17 14.44 14.42
N ALA A 287 -2.52 13.72 13.50
CA ALA A 287 -2.80 13.80 12.08
C ALA A 287 -4.13 13.10 11.77
N ARG A 288 -4.96 13.75 10.95
CA ARG A 288 -6.21 13.20 10.44
C ARG A 288 -6.21 13.19 8.92
N PRO A 289 -6.75 12.16 8.26
CA PRO A 289 -6.64 12.01 6.80
C PRO A 289 -7.29 13.15 6.01
N GLU A 290 -8.33 13.77 6.56
CA GLU A 290 -9.06 14.88 5.91
C GLU A 290 -8.32 16.23 5.93
N SER A 291 -7.25 16.36 6.72
CA SER A 291 -6.63 17.68 6.96
C SER A 291 -5.11 17.67 7.05
N ALA A 292 -4.49 16.56 7.42
CA ALA A 292 -3.04 16.46 7.51
C ALA A 292 -2.42 16.42 6.10
N THR A 293 -1.39 17.23 5.89
CA THR A 293 -0.61 17.27 4.65
C THR A 293 0.84 16.99 4.98
N ALA A 294 1.65 16.60 4.00
CA ALA A 294 3.10 16.46 4.18
C ALA A 294 3.73 17.74 4.78
N ALA A 295 3.25 18.92 4.38
CA ALA A 295 3.69 20.20 4.91
C ALA A 295 3.33 20.40 6.39
N SER A 296 2.10 20.09 6.81
CA SER A 296 1.68 20.24 8.22
C SER A 296 2.40 19.24 9.12
N LEU A 297 2.61 18.01 8.65
CA LEU A 297 3.37 16.96 9.35
C LEU A 297 4.82 17.39 9.56
N ASN A 298 5.48 17.88 8.51
CA ASN A 298 6.86 18.37 8.59
C ASN A 298 6.99 19.62 9.46
N ALA A 299 6.01 20.53 9.42
CA ALA A 299 5.99 21.71 10.30
C ALA A 299 5.87 21.31 11.78
N ALA A 300 5.03 20.32 12.09
CA ALA A 300 4.91 19.78 13.45
C ALA A 300 6.23 19.15 13.93
N LEU A 301 6.86 18.33 13.09
CA LEU A 301 8.17 17.74 13.38
C LEU A 301 9.24 18.82 13.62
N ALA A 302 9.28 19.86 12.79
CA ALA A 302 10.20 20.99 12.94
C ALA A 302 9.99 21.78 14.26
N GLN A 303 8.76 21.79 14.79
CA GLN A 303 8.42 22.37 16.10
C GLN A 303 8.72 21.42 17.27
N GLY A 304 9.32 20.26 17.01
CA GLY A 304 9.65 19.26 18.04
C GLY A 304 8.46 18.41 18.49
N LYS A 305 7.32 18.44 17.77
CA LYS A 305 6.20 17.53 18.05
C LYS A 305 6.51 16.13 17.57
N HIS A 306 5.90 15.16 18.24
CA HIS A 306 5.73 13.81 17.73
C HIS A 306 4.53 13.73 16.77
N LEU A 307 4.36 12.61 16.09
CA LEU A 307 3.23 12.39 15.18
C LEU A 307 2.39 11.20 15.65
N LEU A 308 1.06 11.39 15.67
CA LEU A 308 0.09 10.30 15.83
C LEU A 308 -0.86 10.32 14.64
N PHE A 309 -0.86 9.27 13.83
CA PHE A 309 -1.76 9.10 12.70
C PHE A 309 -3.02 8.36 13.13
N THR A 310 -4.18 9.00 12.93
CA THR A 310 -5.48 8.36 13.14
C THR A 310 -5.88 7.53 11.89
N PRO A 311 -6.89 6.64 11.99
CA PRO A 311 -7.20 5.68 10.93
C PRO A 311 -7.65 6.39 9.64
N GLY A 312 -6.92 6.15 8.55
CA GLY A 312 -7.22 6.67 7.23
C GLY A 312 -6.09 6.45 6.22
N ILE A 313 -6.32 6.91 4.99
CA ILE A 313 -5.31 6.95 3.92
C ILE A 313 -4.83 8.38 3.77
N TYR A 314 -3.51 8.58 3.83
CA TYR A 314 -2.84 9.87 3.75
C TYR A 314 -2.04 9.93 2.45
N HIS A 315 -2.55 10.72 1.51
CA HIS A 315 -1.87 11.04 0.27
C HIS A 315 -0.81 12.13 0.51
N LEU A 316 0.43 11.84 0.14
CA LEU A 316 1.60 12.65 0.44
C LEU A 316 2.16 13.24 -0.85
N SER A 317 2.05 14.56 -0.98
CA SER A 317 2.68 15.31 -2.08
C SER A 317 4.19 15.54 -1.87
N ASP A 318 4.70 15.31 -0.66
CA ASP A 318 6.11 15.46 -0.30
C ASP A 318 6.48 14.48 0.82
N THR A 319 7.78 14.26 1.01
CA THR A 319 8.34 13.34 2.01
C THR A 319 8.12 13.85 3.44
N ILE A 320 7.72 12.97 4.36
CA ILE A 320 7.77 13.23 5.81
C ILE A 320 9.23 13.09 6.29
N ARG A 321 9.78 14.12 6.92
CA ARG A 321 11.21 14.21 7.30
C ARG A 321 11.39 14.19 8.81
N VAL A 322 11.68 13.01 9.36
CA VAL A 322 11.93 12.83 10.80
C VAL A 322 13.40 13.13 11.10
N ALA A 323 13.68 14.39 11.45
CA ALA A 323 15.05 14.87 11.69
C ALA A 323 15.47 14.90 13.16
N ASN A 324 14.52 14.89 14.10
CA ASN A 324 14.81 15.05 15.52
C ASN A 324 15.00 13.70 16.22
N ALA A 325 16.04 13.57 17.03
CA ALA A 325 16.24 12.42 17.92
C ALA A 325 15.02 12.21 18.83
N ASN A 326 14.78 10.96 19.24
CA ASN A 326 13.67 10.55 20.12
C ASN A 326 12.25 10.78 19.58
N THR A 327 12.09 11.18 18.32
CA THR A 327 10.77 11.38 17.73
C THR A 327 9.98 10.08 17.72
N VAL A 328 8.74 10.13 18.21
CA VAL A 328 7.75 9.06 18.06
C VAL A 328 6.82 9.39 16.88
N VAL A 329 6.64 8.41 16.00
CA VAL A 329 5.63 8.39 14.95
C VAL A 329 4.79 7.14 15.15
N LEU A 330 3.54 7.30 15.56
CA LEU A 330 2.65 6.20 15.92
C LEU A 330 1.39 6.22 15.05
N GLY A 331 1.01 5.08 14.49
CA GLY A 331 -0.30 4.88 13.86
C GLY A 331 -1.28 4.14 14.76
N ILE A 332 -2.55 4.53 14.73
CA ILE A 332 -3.66 3.78 15.30
C ILE A 332 -4.71 3.50 14.22
N GLY A 333 -5.22 2.27 14.13
CA GLY A 333 -6.18 1.87 13.09
C GLY A 333 -5.56 1.71 11.70
N ILE A 334 -4.28 1.31 11.65
CA ILE A 334 -3.57 0.93 10.42
C ILE A 334 -3.62 2.05 9.37
N PRO A 335 -3.21 3.28 9.75
CA PRO A 335 -3.13 4.39 8.81
C PRO A 335 -2.16 4.04 7.68
N THR A 336 -2.54 4.44 6.46
CA THR A 336 -1.80 4.14 5.24
C THR A 336 -1.22 5.43 4.66
N LEU A 337 0.07 5.45 4.37
CA LEU A 337 0.78 6.57 3.75
C LEU A 337 1.05 6.24 2.29
N VAL A 338 0.60 7.10 1.38
CA VAL A 338 0.75 6.94 -0.08
C VAL A 338 1.58 8.10 -0.64
N PRO A 339 2.81 7.89 -1.13
CA PRO A 339 3.56 8.93 -1.81
C PRO A 339 3.05 9.11 -3.26
N ASP A 340 2.60 10.32 -3.60
CA ASP A 340 2.01 10.59 -4.92
C ASP A 340 3.05 11.06 -5.96
N THR A 341 4.23 11.50 -5.52
CA THR A 341 5.18 12.27 -6.34
C THR A 341 6.47 11.53 -6.71
N GLY A 342 6.57 10.23 -6.43
CA GLY A 342 7.81 9.46 -6.63
C GLY A 342 8.91 9.76 -5.60
N LEU A 343 8.62 10.60 -4.62
CA LEU A 343 9.47 10.84 -3.45
C LEU A 343 9.19 9.78 -2.37
N PRO A 344 10.16 9.44 -1.51
CA PRO A 344 9.89 8.60 -0.34
C PRO A 344 8.74 9.14 0.48
N ALA A 345 7.88 8.26 1.01
CA ALA A 345 6.83 8.66 1.92
C ALA A 345 7.43 9.19 3.24
N MET A 346 8.51 8.58 3.71
CA MET A 346 9.19 8.99 4.93
C MET A 346 10.71 8.81 4.86
N THR A 347 11.43 9.77 5.43
CA THR A 347 12.88 9.68 5.67
C THR A 347 13.17 9.97 7.14
N VAL A 348 14.15 9.25 7.68
CA VAL A 348 14.67 9.46 9.04
C VAL A 348 16.13 9.90 8.93
N ALA A 349 16.50 10.95 9.66
CA ALA A 349 17.91 11.36 9.75
C ALA A 349 18.74 10.34 10.55
N ASP A 350 20.08 10.43 10.48
CA ASP A 350 21.00 9.59 11.26
C ASP A 350 21.06 10.06 12.73
N VAL A 351 19.95 9.88 13.45
CA VAL A 351 19.75 10.38 14.82
C VAL A 351 19.28 9.29 15.77
N ASP A 352 19.58 9.47 17.05
CA ASP A 352 19.23 8.51 18.09
C ASP A 352 17.71 8.38 18.27
N GLY A 353 17.30 7.14 18.52
CA GLY A 353 16.07 6.87 19.24
C GLY A 353 14.79 7.27 18.53
N VAL A 354 14.73 7.35 17.21
CA VAL A 354 13.43 7.49 16.54
C VAL A 354 12.60 6.22 16.77
N LYS A 355 11.29 6.35 16.99
CA LYS A 355 10.36 5.20 17.09
C LYS A 355 9.24 5.36 16.08
N ILE A 356 9.11 4.43 15.14
CA ILE A 356 8.07 4.44 14.11
C ILE A 356 7.27 3.15 14.24
N ALA A 357 5.96 3.26 14.39
CA ALA A 357 5.14 2.13 14.79
C ALA A 357 3.74 2.15 14.14
N GLY A 358 3.29 0.99 13.66
CA GLY A 358 1.89 0.76 13.26
C GLY A 358 1.46 1.53 12.00
N LEU A 359 2.33 1.58 11.00
CA LEU A 359 2.07 2.28 9.73
C LEU A 359 2.09 1.31 8.55
N THR A 360 1.19 1.55 7.60
CA THR A 360 1.28 0.96 6.26
C THR A 360 1.84 2.00 5.30
N PHE A 361 2.86 1.65 4.53
CA PHE A 361 3.37 2.40 3.40
C PHE A 361 2.88 1.73 2.12
N ASP A 362 2.05 2.41 1.35
CA ASP A 362 1.46 1.86 0.14
C ASP A 362 2.03 2.62 -1.06
N ALA A 363 2.67 1.92 -1.99
CA ALA A 363 3.34 2.55 -3.11
C ALA A 363 2.33 3.25 -4.02
N GLY A 364 2.58 4.53 -4.32
CA GLY A 364 1.79 5.26 -5.30
C GLY A 364 2.09 4.82 -6.74
N PRO A 365 1.29 5.31 -7.71
CA PRO A 365 1.43 4.94 -9.12
C PRO A 365 2.72 5.47 -9.75
N VAL A 366 3.32 6.51 -9.16
CA VAL A 366 4.64 7.03 -9.55
C VAL A 366 5.71 6.24 -8.82
N ASN A 367 6.63 5.63 -9.58
CA ASN A 367 7.72 4.84 -9.00
C ASN A 367 8.53 5.67 -8.00
N THR A 368 8.70 5.13 -6.80
CA THR A 368 9.51 5.73 -5.75
C THR A 368 10.79 4.91 -5.53
N PRO A 369 11.99 5.53 -5.47
CA PRO A 369 13.23 4.77 -5.25
C PRO A 369 13.25 3.97 -3.94
N VAL A 370 12.63 4.52 -2.88
CA VAL A 370 12.40 3.82 -1.62
C VAL A 370 11.18 4.39 -0.92
N LEU A 371 10.25 3.56 -0.41
CA LEU A 371 9.08 4.08 0.32
C LEU A 371 9.48 4.69 1.67
N MET A 372 10.40 4.04 2.39
CA MET A 372 10.96 4.54 3.64
C MET A 372 12.49 4.38 3.72
N ASP A 373 13.19 5.47 4.05
CA ASP A 373 14.65 5.49 4.21
C ASP A 373 15.04 5.84 5.65
N VAL A 374 15.80 4.96 6.33
CA VAL A 374 16.20 5.13 7.74
C VAL A 374 17.68 5.43 7.82
N GLY A 375 18.00 6.70 8.06
CA GLY A 375 19.33 7.26 7.87
C GLY A 375 19.59 7.57 6.39
N PRO A 376 20.35 8.62 6.05
CA PRO A 376 20.83 8.82 4.69
C PRO A 376 21.86 7.74 4.27
N VAL A 377 22.01 7.53 2.97
CA VAL A 377 23.08 6.65 2.45
C VAL A 377 24.44 7.15 2.93
N GLY A 378 25.26 6.24 3.44
CA GLY A 378 26.57 6.57 4.03
C GLY A 378 26.53 6.84 5.55
N SER A 379 25.37 6.69 6.20
CA SER A 379 25.26 6.61 7.66
C SER A 379 26.30 5.68 8.26
N SER A 380 27.00 6.17 9.27
CA SER A 380 28.06 5.43 9.97
C SER A 380 28.06 5.67 11.49
N ALA A 381 27.16 6.53 11.99
CA ALA A 381 27.00 6.72 13.41
C ALA A 381 26.50 5.43 14.09
N ARG A 382 26.88 5.27 15.35
CA ARG A 382 26.43 4.17 16.22
C ARG A 382 25.39 4.68 17.18
N HIS A 383 24.26 3.98 17.23
CA HIS A 383 23.09 4.35 18.03
C HIS A 383 22.79 3.33 19.14
N LYS A 384 23.74 2.43 19.46
CA LYS A 384 23.59 1.29 20.39
C LYS A 384 22.87 1.60 21.71
N SER A 385 23.14 2.74 22.35
CA SER A 385 22.53 3.11 23.64
C SER A 385 21.07 3.58 23.50
N ASN A 386 20.68 4.07 22.33
CA ASN A 386 19.33 4.51 22.04
C ASN A 386 19.02 4.34 20.55
N PRO A 387 18.86 3.10 20.08
CA PRO A 387 18.71 2.84 18.65
C PRO A 387 17.35 3.32 18.15
N THR A 388 17.29 3.69 16.88
CA THR A 388 16.01 3.80 16.18
C THR A 388 15.31 2.44 16.19
N SER A 389 14.00 2.42 16.47
CA SER A 389 13.21 1.19 16.54
C SER A 389 11.94 1.27 15.70
N LEU A 390 11.67 0.24 14.92
CA LEU A 390 10.61 0.18 13.92
C LEU A 390 9.68 -1.00 14.22
N HIS A 391 8.37 -0.76 14.29
CA HIS A 391 7.41 -1.75 14.78
C HIS A 391 6.17 -1.85 13.91
N ASP A 392 5.72 -3.06 13.59
CA ASP A 392 4.48 -3.29 12.85
C ASP A 392 4.40 -2.47 11.56
N LEU A 393 5.48 -2.46 10.79
CA LEU A 393 5.53 -1.71 9.53
C LEU A 393 5.16 -2.63 8.37
N THR A 394 4.13 -2.21 7.65
CA THR A 394 3.70 -2.90 6.42
C THR A 394 4.08 -2.05 5.22
N PHE A 395 4.60 -2.68 4.18
CA PHE A 395 4.89 -2.06 2.90
C PHE A 395 4.15 -2.81 1.81
N ARG A 396 3.33 -2.11 1.04
CA ARG A 396 2.55 -2.69 -0.04
C ARG A 396 2.94 -2.06 -1.37
N THR A 397 3.14 -2.88 -2.39
CA THR A 397 3.33 -2.43 -3.78
C THR A 397 2.35 -3.15 -4.68
N GLY A 398 1.23 -2.50 -5.03
CA GLY A 398 0.12 -3.13 -5.75
C GLY A 398 -1.01 -3.62 -4.84
N GLY A 399 -2.02 -4.29 -5.40
CA GLY A 399 -3.11 -4.94 -4.66
C GLY A 399 -4.32 -4.04 -4.45
N ALA A 400 -4.16 -2.95 -3.68
CA ALA A 400 -5.24 -1.97 -3.51
C ALA A 400 -5.32 -0.96 -4.68
N SER A 401 -4.17 -0.66 -5.28
CA SER A 401 -4.02 0.27 -6.40
C SER A 401 -2.77 -0.09 -7.20
N ASN A 402 -2.54 0.57 -8.34
CA ASN A 402 -1.28 0.41 -9.05
C ASN A 402 -0.16 1.14 -8.28
N GLY A 403 0.84 0.40 -7.82
CA GLY A 403 1.94 0.92 -7.01
C GLY A 403 3.29 0.43 -7.51
N ARG A 404 4.32 1.29 -7.49
CA ARG A 404 5.69 0.91 -7.89
C ARG A 404 6.75 1.48 -6.96
N SER A 405 7.76 0.68 -6.66
CA SER A 405 8.90 1.10 -5.86
C SER A 405 10.19 0.42 -6.36
N ASP A 406 11.37 1.00 -6.17
CA ASP A 406 12.60 0.20 -6.32
C ASP A 406 12.85 -0.63 -5.05
N ALA A 407 12.72 -0.01 -3.87
CA ALA A 407 12.76 -0.68 -2.57
C ALA A 407 11.57 -0.29 -1.68
N SER A 408 11.09 -1.22 -0.84
CA SER A 408 10.10 -0.87 0.18
C SER A 408 10.77 -0.14 1.36
N LEU A 409 11.79 -0.74 1.96
CA LEU A 409 12.50 -0.19 3.12
C LEU A 409 14.02 -0.26 2.91
N ARG A 410 14.71 0.85 3.19
CA ARG A 410 16.16 0.90 3.28
C ARG A 410 16.61 1.36 4.67
N ILE A 411 17.49 0.60 5.29
CA ILE A 411 18.05 0.86 6.63
C ILE A 411 19.54 1.15 6.50
N ASN A 412 19.92 2.42 6.60
CA ASN A 412 21.31 2.88 6.54
C ASN A 412 21.91 3.10 7.94
N SER A 413 21.12 3.59 8.89
CA SER A 413 21.59 3.78 10.28
C SER A 413 21.99 2.46 10.93
N SER A 414 23.08 2.46 11.68
CA SER A 414 23.52 1.30 12.45
C SER A 414 22.65 1.09 13.70
N ASP A 415 22.72 -0.10 14.28
CA ASP A 415 22.02 -0.49 15.53
C ASP A 415 20.49 -0.48 15.47
N VAL A 416 19.86 -0.24 14.30
CA VAL A 416 18.41 -0.21 14.16
C VAL A 416 17.79 -1.52 14.63
N ILE A 417 16.71 -1.41 15.41
CA ILE A 417 15.90 -2.56 15.85
C ILE A 417 14.62 -2.56 15.03
N GLY A 418 14.42 -3.57 14.19
CA GLY A 418 13.15 -3.82 13.52
C GLY A 418 12.41 -4.96 14.21
N ASP A 419 11.11 -4.78 14.40
CA ASP A 419 10.28 -5.75 15.10
C ASP A 419 8.91 -5.84 14.44
N HIS A 420 8.70 -6.93 13.70
CA HIS A 420 7.56 -7.21 12.84
C HIS A 420 7.48 -6.29 11.62
N PHE A 421 7.89 -6.83 10.47
CA PHE A 421 7.69 -6.20 9.16
C PHE A 421 6.95 -7.14 8.22
N TRP A 422 6.10 -6.57 7.39
CA TRP A 422 5.65 -7.23 6.17
C TRP A 422 5.91 -6.35 4.95
N LEU A 423 6.80 -6.80 4.07
CA LEU A 423 7.11 -6.12 2.82
C LEU A 423 6.56 -6.98 1.68
N TRP A 424 5.46 -6.51 1.08
CA TRP A 424 4.66 -7.30 0.16
C TRP A 424 4.51 -6.58 -1.17
N ARG A 425 5.16 -7.14 -2.20
CA ARG A 425 4.75 -6.86 -3.58
C ARG A 425 3.51 -7.70 -3.87
N ALA A 426 2.42 -7.06 -4.27
CA ALA A 426 1.15 -7.75 -4.43
C ALA A 426 1.20 -8.90 -5.45
N ASP A 427 0.80 -10.10 -5.02
CA ASP A 427 0.60 -11.28 -5.87
C ASP A 427 -0.84 -11.37 -6.43
N HIS A 428 -1.78 -10.64 -5.82
CA HIS A 428 -3.19 -10.55 -6.21
C HIS A 428 -3.76 -9.13 -5.98
N GLY A 429 -4.98 -8.90 -6.48
CA GLY A 429 -5.66 -7.61 -6.41
C GLY A 429 -5.33 -6.67 -7.57
N ALA A 430 -5.77 -5.42 -7.46
CA ALA A 430 -5.60 -4.40 -8.49
C ALA A 430 -4.12 -4.07 -8.70
N GLY A 431 -3.67 -4.07 -9.97
CA GLY A 431 -2.29 -3.72 -10.32
C GLY A 431 -1.25 -4.80 -10.01
N ALA A 432 -1.62 -5.97 -9.48
CA ALA A 432 -0.70 -7.09 -9.29
C ALA A 432 -0.31 -7.73 -10.65
N GLY A 433 0.99 -7.85 -10.90
CA GLY A 433 1.53 -8.44 -12.13
C GLY A 433 2.95 -7.98 -12.45
N TRP A 434 3.68 -8.80 -13.20
CA TRP A 434 5.14 -8.72 -13.35
C TRP A 434 5.65 -7.32 -13.72
N THR A 435 4.92 -6.64 -14.60
CA THR A 435 5.25 -5.31 -15.11
C THR A 435 4.38 -4.19 -14.55
N SER A 436 3.33 -4.50 -13.80
CA SER A 436 2.36 -3.51 -13.30
C SER A 436 2.76 -2.95 -11.94
N ASN A 437 3.05 -3.80 -10.96
CA ASN A 437 3.48 -3.41 -9.62
C ASN A 437 4.97 -3.74 -9.36
N VAL A 438 5.84 -3.25 -10.25
CA VAL A 438 7.28 -3.52 -10.15
C VAL A 438 7.81 -3.06 -8.80
N SER A 439 8.48 -3.98 -8.09
CA SER A 439 9.22 -3.74 -6.87
C SER A 439 10.50 -4.57 -6.89
N LYS A 440 11.68 -3.94 -6.98
CA LYS A 440 12.94 -4.70 -7.11
C LYS A 440 13.27 -5.45 -5.82
N ASN A 441 13.31 -4.74 -4.70
CA ASN A 441 13.65 -5.33 -3.40
C ASN A 441 12.61 -4.94 -2.35
N GLY A 442 12.35 -5.82 -1.40
CA GLY A 442 11.59 -5.44 -0.20
C GLY A 442 12.48 -4.65 0.74
N LEU A 443 13.57 -5.27 1.17
CA LEU A 443 14.42 -4.74 2.22
C LEU A 443 15.88 -4.62 1.77
N ILE A 444 16.49 -3.46 2.05
CA ILE A 444 17.93 -3.24 1.92
C ILE A 444 18.49 -2.79 3.28
N VAL A 445 19.45 -3.53 3.83
CA VAL A 445 20.10 -3.21 5.11
C VAL A 445 21.58 -2.88 4.88
N ASN A 446 21.93 -1.60 5.02
CA ASN A 446 23.30 -1.10 4.90
C ASN A 446 23.96 -0.87 6.27
N GLY A 447 23.17 -0.52 7.29
CA GLY A 447 23.67 -0.23 8.64
C GLY A 447 24.32 -1.44 9.31
N ALA A 448 25.33 -1.19 10.15
CA ALA A 448 25.97 -2.23 10.94
C ALA A 448 25.15 -2.57 12.20
N ASP A 449 25.24 -3.82 12.67
CA ASP A 449 24.57 -4.32 13.89
C ASP A 449 23.06 -4.06 13.94
N VAL A 450 22.41 -4.02 12.78
CA VAL A 450 20.94 -4.01 12.68
C VAL A 450 20.40 -5.35 13.19
N THR A 451 19.38 -5.30 14.04
CA THR A 451 18.71 -6.48 14.57
C THR A 451 17.25 -6.47 14.16
N LEU A 452 16.80 -7.52 13.46
CA LEU A 452 15.42 -7.66 12.99
C LEU A 452 14.75 -8.89 13.64
N TYR A 453 13.50 -8.72 14.05
CA TYR A 453 12.63 -9.77 14.58
C TYR A 453 11.37 -9.87 13.72
N GLY A 454 10.97 -11.07 13.31
CA GLY A 454 9.72 -11.29 12.58
C GLY A 454 9.69 -10.59 11.21
N LEU A 455 10.57 -10.97 10.28
CA LEU A 455 10.63 -10.39 8.94
C LEU A 455 9.85 -11.25 7.92
N PHE A 456 8.79 -10.67 7.34
CA PHE A 456 8.01 -11.26 6.26
C PHE A 456 8.25 -10.43 4.99
N ASN A 457 8.76 -11.04 3.91
CA ASN A 457 9.21 -10.28 2.72
C ASN A 457 8.97 -11.06 1.42
N GLU A 458 8.09 -10.57 0.55
CA GLU A 458 7.43 -11.41 -0.45
C GLU A 458 7.29 -10.76 -1.84
N HIS A 459 7.48 -11.61 -2.86
CA HIS A 459 7.17 -11.45 -4.27
C HIS A 459 7.87 -10.33 -5.05
N HIS A 460 8.90 -9.69 -4.50
CA HIS A 460 9.70 -8.68 -5.20
C HIS A 460 10.39 -9.26 -6.45
N ASN A 461 10.59 -8.45 -7.49
CA ASN A 461 11.12 -8.85 -8.79
C ASN A 461 12.58 -9.33 -8.73
N GLU A 462 13.38 -8.81 -7.80
CA GLU A 462 14.78 -9.19 -7.60
C GLU A 462 14.95 -9.84 -6.20
N TYR A 463 16.06 -9.55 -5.51
CA TYR A 463 16.30 -10.06 -4.16
C TYR A 463 15.23 -9.53 -3.20
N GLN A 464 14.55 -10.40 -2.45
CA GLN A 464 13.55 -9.95 -1.47
C GLN A 464 14.24 -9.10 -0.39
N THR A 465 15.33 -9.65 0.18
CA THR A 465 16.18 -9.00 1.17
C THR A 465 17.63 -8.93 0.71
N VAL A 466 18.25 -7.74 0.81
CA VAL A 466 19.68 -7.50 0.60
C VAL A 466 20.30 -6.98 1.90
N TRP A 467 21.33 -7.67 2.39
CA TRP A 467 22.05 -7.32 3.61
C TRP A 467 23.52 -7.01 3.32
N ASN A 468 23.86 -5.73 3.42
CA ASN A 468 25.20 -5.19 3.15
C ASN A 468 25.99 -4.87 4.44
N GLY A 469 25.31 -4.66 5.57
CA GLY A 469 25.92 -4.31 6.85
C GLY A 469 26.50 -5.49 7.64
N ASN A 470 27.63 -5.28 8.31
CA ASN A 470 28.23 -6.27 9.22
C ASN A 470 27.51 -6.33 10.58
N GLY A 471 27.61 -7.47 11.27
CA GLY A 471 27.05 -7.67 12.61
C GLY A 471 25.53 -7.85 12.62
N GLY A 472 24.91 -7.96 11.45
CA GLY A 472 23.47 -8.09 11.30
C GLY A 472 22.93 -9.35 11.97
N LYS A 473 21.77 -9.21 12.62
CA LYS A 473 21.07 -10.34 13.26
C LYS A 473 19.62 -10.39 12.81
N LEU A 474 19.18 -11.57 12.37
CA LEU A 474 17.80 -11.80 11.98
C LEU A 474 17.19 -12.95 12.76
N TYR A 475 16.09 -12.68 13.45
CA TYR A 475 15.30 -13.66 14.16
C TYR A 475 13.97 -13.83 13.45
N PHE A 476 13.78 -14.97 12.80
CA PHE A 476 12.65 -15.35 11.97
C PHE A 476 12.57 -14.62 10.64
N TYR A 477 12.47 -15.42 9.58
CA TYR A 477 12.22 -14.98 8.22
C TYR A 477 11.14 -15.83 7.57
N GLN A 478 10.19 -15.19 6.93
CA GLN A 478 9.28 -15.83 5.99
C GLN A 478 9.32 -15.06 4.67
N SER A 479 9.32 -15.80 3.56
CA SER A 479 9.32 -15.21 2.23
C SER A 479 8.71 -16.14 1.21
N GLU A 480 8.05 -15.55 0.23
CA GLU A 480 7.63 -16.20 -0.99
C GLU A 480 8.26 -15.50 -2.20
N ILE A 481 8.81 -16.30 -3.11
CA ILE A 481 9.37 -15.81 -4.38
C ILE A 481 8.21 -15.38 -5.31
N PRO A 482 8.39 -14.36 -6.20
CA PRO A 482 7.35 -13.93 -7.13
C PRO A 482 6.74 -15.08 -7.93
N TYR A 483 5.42 -15.16 -7.94
CA TYR A 483 4.69 -16.20 -8.67
C TYR A 483 4.69 -15.96 -10.18
N ASP A 484 4.75 -14.69 -10.55
CA ASP A 484 4.40 -14.15 -11.85
C ASP A 484 5.61 -13.91 -12.75
N VAL A 485 6.72 -14.62 -12.50
CA VAL A 485 7.91 -14.59 -13.36
C VAL A 485 7.53 -15.14 -14.74
N PRO A 486 7.69 -14.37 -15.83
CA PRO A 486 7.12 -14.77 -17.13
C PRO A 486 7.97 -15.81 -17.87
N ASN A 487 9.28 -15.84 -17.62
CA ASN A 487 10.21 -16.85 -18.14
C ASN A 487 11.57 -16.74 -17.44
N GLN A 488 12.41 -17.77 -17.60
CA GLN A 488 13.73 -17.80 -16.97
C GLN A 488 14.66 -16.69 -17.48
N ALA A 489 14.61 -16.35 -18.77
CA ALA A 489 15.55 -15.40 -19.38
C ALA A 489 15.39 -13.98 -18.81
N SER A 490 14.17 -13.58 -18.47
CA SER A 490 13.89 -12.30 -17.82
C SER A 490 14.22 -12.25 -16.33
N TRP A 491 14.54 -13.40 -15.71
CA TRP A 491 14.73 -13.51 -14.26
C TRP A 491 15.99 -14.29 -13.94
N LYS A 492 17.12 -13.60 -14.10
CA LYS A 492 18.47 -14.09 -13.81
C LYS A 492 19.27 -13.02 -13.12
N SER A 493 20.01 -13.39 -12.07
CA SER A 493 20.95 -12.52 -11.36
C SER A 493 22.40 -12.77 -11.84
N GLY A 494 23.37 -12.10 -11.21
CA GLY A 494 24.79 -12.26 -11.52
C GLY A 494 25.15 -11.91 -12.97
N GLY A 495 24.57 -10.83 -13.51
CA GLY A 495 24.76 -10.44 -14.91
C GLY A 495 24.14 -11.42 -15.92
N GLY A 496 23.14 -12.19 -15.50
CA GLY A 496 22.48 -13.19 -16.33
C GLY A 496 23.09 -14.60 -16.23
N ALA A 497 24.03 -14.84 -15.31
CA ALA A 497 24.66 -16.14 -15.12
C ALA A 497 23.87 -17.08 -14.19
N VAL A 498 23.15 -16.52 -13.20
CA VAL A 498 22.48 -17.30 -12.13
C VAL A 498 20.97 -17.26 -12.34
N ASN A 499 20.31 -18.40 -12.22
CA ASN A 499 18.85 -18.48 -12.36
C ASN A 499 18.16 -17.88 -11.12
N GLY A 500 17.31 -16.87 -11.34
CA GLY A 500 16.57 -16.18 -10.30
C GLY A 500 17.44 -15.28 -9.41
N TYR A 501 16.77 -14.65 -8.44
CA TYR A 501 17.35 -13.84 -7.38
C TYR A 501 17.03 -14.50 -6.05
N ALA A 502 18.04 -14.75 -5.22
CA ALA A 502 17.82 -15.34 -3.89
C ALA A 502 16.80 -14.52 -3.08
N SER A 503 16.04 -15.19 -2.23
CA SER A 503 15.16 -14.47 -1.31
C SER A 503 15.99 -13.65 -0.32
N TYR A 504 17.08 -14.22 0.18
CA TYR A 504 17.94 -13.58 1.17
C TYR A 504 19.39 -13.51 0.68
N LYS A 505 19.86 -12.30 0.35
CA LYS A 505 21.23 -12.04 -0.10
C LYS A 505 22.03 -11.32 0.97
N VAL A 506 23.04 -11.97 1.52
CA VAL A 506 24.12 -11.31 2.27
C VAL A 506 25.24 -10.97 1.30
N ALA A 507 25.65 -9.70 1.26
CA ALA A 507 26.66 -9.22 0.32
C ALA A 507 28.03 -9.88 0.55
N ASP A 508 28.81 -10.04 -0.51
CA ASP A 508 30.06 -10.81 -0.48
C ASP A 508 31.12 -10.16 0.42
N SER A 509 31.00 -8.85 0.67
CA SER A 509 31.87 -8.09 1.56
C SER A 509 31.55 -8.23 3.05
N VAL A 510 30.43 -8.88 3.41
CA VAL A 510 30.04 -9.07 4.81
C VAL A 510 30.87 -10.18 5.44
N THR A 511 31.40 -9.88 6.62
CA THR A 511 32.27 -10.80 7.38
C THR A 511 31.58 -11.35 8.63
N SER A 512 30.52 -10.70 9.10
CA SER A 512 29.72 -11.11 10.26
C SER A 512 28.24 -10.92 10.00
N HIS A 513 27.45 -11.97 10.13
CA HIS A 513 25.98 -11.96 10.02
C HIS A 513 25.41 -13.25 10.63
N GLU A 514 24.26 -13.20 11.29
CA GLU A 514 23.66 -14.38 11.89
C GLU A 514 22.13 -14.37 11.78
N ALA A 515 21.54 -15.45 11.26
CA ALA A 515 20.10 -15.54 11.06
C ALA A 515 19.54 -16.88 11.56
N TRP A 516 18.34 -16.85 12.15
CA TRP A 516 17.65 -18.03 12.72
C TRP A 516 16.24 -18.17 12.18
N GLY A 517 15.82 -19.40 11.86
CA GLY A 517 14.44 -19.75 11.53
C GLY A 517 13.97 -19.11 10.22
N LEU A 518 14.49 -19.57 9.08
CA LEU A 518 14.19 -19.00 7.76
C LEU A 518 13.32 -19.94 6.92
N GLY A 519 12.14 -19.47 6.51
CA GLY A 519 11.25 -20.15 5.57
C GLY A 519 11.18 -19.41 4.24
N ILE A 520 11.53 -20.09 3.13
CA ILE A 520 11.46 -19.52 1.78
C ILE A 520 10.65 -20.44 0.86
N TYR A 521 9.56 -19.92 0.28
CA TYR A 521 8.60 -20.71 -0.48
C TYR A 521 8.55 -20.28 -1.95
N SER A 522 8.14 -21.19 -2.83
CA SER A 522 7.90 -20.89 -4.26
C SER A 522 6.61 -21.52 -4.76
N TYR A 523 5.80 -20.75 -5.47
CA TYR A 523 4.59 -21.21 -6.17
C TYR A 523 4.63 -21.00 -7.70
N PHE A 524 5.61 -20.28 -8.26
CA PHE A 524 5.79 -20.02 -9.72
C PHE A 524 4.58 -20.39 -10.62
N ARG A 525 3.56 -19.52 -10.59
CA ARG A 525 2.26 -19.74 -11.24
C ARG A 525 2.36 -19.65 -12.76
N ASP A 526 3.21 -18.76 -13.27
CA ASP A 526 3.12 -18.32 -14.67
C ASP A 526 4.14 -19.00 -15.60
N ALA A 527 5.23 -19.56 -15.07
CA ALA A 527 6.23 -20.27 -15.87
C ALA A 527 7.05 -21.29 -15.07
N ALA A 528 7.59 -22.29 -15.78
CA ALA A 528 8.54 -23.27 -15.24
C ALA A 528 9.94 -22.65 -15.07
N VAL A 529 10.08 -21.77 -14.08
CA VAL A 529 11.35 -21.10 -13.76
C VAL A 529 12.04 -21.73 -12.55
N LYS A 530 13.35 -21.56 -12.51
CA LYS A 530 14.21 -22.08 -11.46
C LYS A 530 14.82 -20.94 -10.67
N LEU A 531 14.87 -21.12 -9.36
CA LEU A 531 15.69 -20.34 -8.46
C LEU A 531 16.91 -21.17 -8.06
N ASN A 532 18.12 -20.69 -8.38
CA ASN A 532 19.34 -21.44 -8.09
C ASN A 532 19.54 -21.68 -6.58
N SER A 533 19.31 -20.67 -5.75
CA SER A 533 19.42 -20.79 -4.30
C SER A 533 18.44 -19.86 -3.60
N ALA A 534 17.81 -20.31 -2.52
CA ALA A 534 16.93 -19.47 -1.71
C ALA A 534 17.71 -18.40 -0.92
N ILE A 535 18.95 -18.71 -0.52
CA ILE A 535 19.83 -17.84 0.27
C ILE A 535 21.20 -17.77 -0.41
N GLU A 536 21.74 -16.56 -0.54
CA GLU A 536 23.11 -16.32 -1.02
C GLU A 536 23.92 -15.63 0.08
N ALA A 537 25.03 -16.22 0.50
CA ALA A 537 25.87 -15.69 1.58
C ALA A 537 27.37 -15.89 1.33
N PRO A 538 28.24 -14.97 1.78
CA PRO A 538 29.69 -15.11 1.64
C PRO A 538 30.25 -16.26 2.46
N ASN A 539 31.33 -16.88 1.96
CA ASN A 539 32.07 -17.90 2.69
C ASN A 539 32.98 -17.28 3.78
N ALA A 540 32.38 -16.58 4.76
CA ALA A 540 33.07 -15.95 5.88
C ALA A 540 32.74 -16.66 7.20
N PRO A 541 33.72 -16.98 8.07
CA PRO A 541 33.48 -17.68 9.34
C PRO A 541 32.50 -17.00 10.30
N GLY A 542 32.35 -15.68 10.22
CA GLY A 542 31.38 -14.92 11.02
C GLY A 542 29.97 -14.89 10.44
N VAL A 543 29.72 -15.50 9.28
CA VAL A 543 28.41 -15.55 8.62
C VAL A 543 27.78 -16.92 8.81
N LYS A 544 26.64 -16.95 9.51
CA LYS A 544 25.99 -18.17 10.00
C LYS A 544 24.48 -18.12 9.83
N PHE A 545 23.90 -19.29 9.58
CA PHE A 545 22.47 -19.48 9.42
C PHE A 545 22.03 -20.74 10.15
N HIS A 546 20.90 -20.62 10.83
CA HIS A 546 20.32 -21.67 11.67
C HIS A 546 18.89 -21.94 11.24
N ASN A 547 18.54 -23.21 11.08
CA ASN A 547 17.19 -23.71 10.83
C ASN A 547 16.51 -23.06 9.62
N MET A 548 16.94 -23.47 8.43
CA MET A 548 16.40 -23.01 7.15
C MET A 548 15.48 -24.08 6.54
N THR A 549 14.36 -23.66 5.95
CA THR A 549 13.42 -24.51 5.21
C THR A 549 13.06 -23.88 3.88
N THR A 550 13.08 -24.67 2.80
CA THR A 550 12.57 -24.26 1.48
C THR A 550 11.40 -25.13 1.08
N ILE A 551 10.38 -24.54 0.43
CA ILE A 551 9.14 -25.24 0.10
C ILE A 551 8.66 -24.91 -1.32
N TRP A 552 8.21 -25.92 -2.05
CA TRP A 552 7.55 -25.77 -3.34
C TRP A 552 6.04 -26.03 -3.18
N LEU A 553 5.21 -25.04 -3.52
CA LEU A 553 3.79 -24.96 -3.16
C LEU A 553 2.84 -25.34 -4.30
N SER A 554 3.11 -26.40 -5.08
CA SER A 554 2.27 -26.78 -6.24
C SER A 554 2.34 -25.83 -7.43
N GLY A 555 3.51 -25.24 -7.70
CA GLY A 555 3.71 -24.35 -8.84
C GLY A 555 3.72 -25.02 -10.21
N THR A 556 4.10 -24.26 -11.25
CA THR A 556 4.22 -24.80 -12.61
C THR A 556 5.20 -25.97 -12.65
N ALA A 557 4.81 -27.10 -13.23
CA ALA A 557 5.67 -28.28 -13.34
C ALA A 557 7.00 -27.93 -14.04
N GLY A 558 8.12 -28.35 -13.44
CA GLY A 558 9.47 -28.03 -13.91
C GLY A 558 10.08 -26.78 -13.27
N SER A 559 9.30 -26.01 -12.51
CA SER A 559 9.84 -24.98 -11.60
C SER A 559 10.48 -25.62 -10.36
N GLU A 560 11.49 -24.97 -9.79
CA GLU A 560 12.17 -25.48 -8.59
C GLU A 560 12.91 -24.36 -7.83
N ILE A 561 13.20 -24.62 -6.55
CA ILE A 561 14.33 -24.02 -5.84
C ILE A 561 15.42 -25.09 -5.79
N SER A 562 16.59 -24.84 -6.36
CA SER A 562 17.63 -25.86 -6.53
C SER A 562 18.45 -26.12 -5.25
N HIS A 563 18.65 -25.09 -4.42
CA HIS A 563 19.41 -25.17 -3.17
C HIS A 563 18.81 -24.29 -2.07
N ILE A 564 19.04 -24.65 -0.81
CA ILE A 564 18.63 -23.84 0.35
C ILE A 564 19.54 -22.62 0.49
N ILE A 565 20.85 -22.84 0.52
CA ILE A 565 21.85 -21.77 0.69
C ILE A 565 23.07 -22.04 -0.17
N ASN A 566 23.47 -21.06 -0.98
CA ASN A 566 24.51 -21.19 -2.00
C ASN A 566 24.31 -22.48 -2.82
N ASN A 567 25.21 -23.46 -2.66
CA ASN A 567 25.18 -24.76 -3.32
C ASN A 567 24.87 -25.92 -2.34
N THR A 568 24.26 -25.62 -1.19
CA THR A 568 23.99 -26.56 -0.09
C THR A 568 22.48 -26.69 0.17
N GLY A 569 22.05 -27.90 0.53
CA GLY A 569 20.63 -28.25 0.63
C GLY A 569 20.09 -28.82 -0.67
N GLY A 570 19.13 -29.74 -0.55
CA GLY A 570 18.45 -30.35 -1.68
C GLY A 570 17.47 -29.40 -2.37
N ARG A 571 17.00 -29.79 -3.55
CA ARG A 571 15.99 -29.04 -4.31
C ARG A 571 14.56 -29.34 -3.86
N VAL A 572 13.65 -28.41 -4.12
CA VAL A 572 12.19 -28.60 -4.02
C VAL A 572 11.51 -28.29 -5.36
N TYR A 573 10.60 -29.16 -5.82
CA TYR A 573 10.08 -29.15 -7.20
C TYR A 573 8.75 -29.92 -7.42
N ALA A 574 8.22 -30.62 -6.42
CA ALA A 574 6.98 -31.41 -6.54
C ALA A 574 6.34 -31.67 -5.17
N ASN A 575 5.06 -32.01 -5.10
CA ASN A 575 4.41 -32.36 -3.81
C ASN A 575 4.74 -33.77 -3.31
N THR A 576 5.15 -34.67 -4.21
CA THR A 576 5.41 -36.08 -3.90
C THR A 576 6.72 -36.52 -4.56
N PRO A 577 7.60 -37.23 -3.83
CA PRO A 577 7.52 -37.53 -2.40
C PRO A 577 7.70 -36.28 -1.52
N ALA A 578 7.46 -36.36 -0.20
CA ALA A 578 7.42 -35.18 0.68
C ALA A 578 8.73 -34.36 0.68
N GLU A 579 9.87 -35.03 0.53
CA GLU A 579 11.18 -34.41 0.37
C GLU A 579 11.33 -33.61 -0.94
N ALA A 580 10.52 -33.89 -1.97
CA ALA A 580 10.48 -33.05 -3.16
C ALA A 580 9.69 -31.75 -2.92
N MET A 581 8.84 -31.69 -1.89
CA MET A 581 8.05 -30.51 -1.54
C MET A 581 8.81 -29.60 -0.60
N ARG A 582 9.49 -30.18 0.39
CA ARG A 582 10.17 -29.45 1.47
C ARG A 582 11.57 -29.99 1.71
N GLN A 583 12.52 -29.08 1.84
CA GLN A 583 13.90 -29.36 2.23
C GLN A 583 14.26 -28.51 3.45
N THR A 584 15.13 -29.03 4.32
CA THR A 584 15.59 -28.33 5.53
C THR A 584 17.10 -28.41 5.69
N LEU A 585 17.68 -27.41 6.33
CA LEU A 585 19.09 -27.36 6.72
C LEU A 585 19.21 -26.72 8.10
N GLY A 586 19.71 -27.48 9.08
CA GLY A 586 19.79 -27.02 10.47
C GLY A 586 20.89 -25.97 10.70
N GLU A 587 22.05 -26.14 10.08
CA GLU A 587 23.21 -25.29 10.34
C GLU A 587 23.98 -25.02 9.05
N TRP A 588 24.40 -23.78 8.87
CA TRP A 588 25.37 -23.38 7.85
C TRP A 588 26.27 -22.28 8.40
N ALA A 589 27.57 -22.40 8.14
CA ALA A 589 28.55 -21.36 8.44
C ALA A 589 29.55 -21.28 7.30
N GLY A 590 30.00 -20.07 6.98
CA GLY A 590 31.19 -19.92 6.14
C GLY A 590 32.39 -20.60 6.82
N ASN A 591 33.22 -21.29 6.06
CA ASN A 591 34.39 -22.01 6.57
C ASN A 591 35.71 -21.26 6.32
N GLY A 592 35.68 -20.16 5.57
CA GLY A 592 36.85 -19.36 5.22
C GLY A 592 37.89 -20.07 4.35
N SER A 593 37.64 -21.31 3.90
CA SER A 593 38.56 -22.04 3.03
C SER A 593 38.29 -21.69 1.57
N GLY A 594 39.34 -21.16 0.91
CA GLY A 594 39.26 -20.66 -0.44
C GLY A 594 39.17 -21.76 -1.49
N GLY A 595 38.00 -21.90 -2.11
CA GLY A 595 37.96 -21.75 -3.55
C GLY A 595 37.49 -20.33 -3.80
N THR A 596 38.32 -19.48 -4.42
CA THR A 596 37.86 -18.17 -4.90
C THR A 596 36.64 -18.45 -5.78
N PRO A 597 35.40 -18.03 -5.44
CA PRO A 597 34.44 -17.84 -6.50
C PRO A 597 35.10 -16.83 -7.43
N THR A 598 35.23 -17.15 -8.71
CA THR A 598 35.53 -16.13 -9.71
C THR A 598 34.65 -14.94 -9.37
N PRO A 599 35.19 -13.74 -9.13
CA PRO A 599 34.36 -12.60 -8.83
C PRO A 599 33.39 -12.46 -10.00
N THR A 600 32.12 -12.80 -9.78
CA THR A 600 31.06 -12.14 -10.52
C THR A 600 31.31 -10.66 -10.22
N PRO A 601 31.53 -9.80 -11.24
CA PRO A 601 31.99 -8.45 -10.99
C PRO A 601 31.03 -7.75 -10.04
N THR A 602 31.43 -7.62 -8.77
CA THR A 602 30.88 -6.60 -7.90
C THR A 602 31.33 -5.28 -8.51
N PRO A 603 30.41 -4.33 -8.77
CA PRO A 603 30.85 -2.99 -9.15
C PRO A 603 31.74 -2.47 -8.02
N THR A 604 33.04 -2.36 -8.29
CA THR A 604 33.95 -1.56 -7.46
C THR A 604 33.42 -0.13 -7.53
N PRO A 605 33.35 0.63 -6.41
CA PRO A 605 33.10 2.06 -6.50
C PRO A 605 34.21 2.66 -7.34
N THR A 606 33.88 3.05 -8.58
CA THR A 606 34.77 3.78 -9.45
C THR A 606 35.30 4.99 -8.67
N PRO A 607 36.63 5.23 -8.59
CA PRO A 607 37.14 6.47 -8.03
C PRO A 607 36.47 7.61 -8.80
N THR A 608 35.83 8.54 -8.08
CA THR A 608 35.18 9.71 -8.65
C THR A 608 36.15 10.34 -9.67
N PRO A 609 35.87 10.28 -10.98
CA PRO A 609 36.65 11.05 -11.92
C PRO A 609 36.43 12.52 -11.55
N THR A 610 37.52 13.27 -11.43
CA THR A 610 37.44 14.73 -11.34
C THR A 610 36.85 15.22 -12.66
N VAL A 611 35.52 15.40 -12.70
CA VAL A 611 34.80 15.97 -13.83
C VAL A 611 35.02 17.48 -13.78
N ALA A 612 35.86 17.98 -14.68
CA ALA A 612 35.73 19.36 -15.16
C ALA A 612 34.28 19.55 -15.67
N PRO A 613 33.63 20.69 -15.36
CA PRO A 613 32.18 20.82 -15.38
C PRO A 613 31.62 20.48 -16.76
N THR A 614 30.89 19.38 -16.84
CA THR A 614 30.13 18.96 -18.03
C THR A 614 28.65 19.03 -17.63
N PRO A 615 27.79 19.63 -18.48
CA PRO A 615 26.50 20.19 -18.07
C PRO A 615 25.52 19.16 -17.53
N THR A 616 24.77 19.61 -16.52
CA THR A 616 23.62 18.98 -15.86
C THR A 616 22.75 18.14 -16.82
N PRO A 617 22.43 16.87 -16.50
CA PRO A 617 21.39 16.15 -17.21
C PRO A 617 20.03 16.78 -16.92
N THR A 618 19.42 17.33 -17.97
CA THR A 618 18.05 17.83 -17.99
C THR A 618 17.07 16.68 -17.68
N PRO A 619 16.04 16.90 -16.84
CA PRO A 619 15.09 15.87 -16.42
C PRO A 619 14.38 15.19 -17.60
N THR A 620 14.16 13.87 -17.50
CA THR A 620 13.20 13.12 -18.32
C THR A 620 11.79 13.58 -17.94
N PRO A 621 11.04 14.24 -18.84
CA PRO A 621 9.74 14.83 -18.49
C PRO A 621 8.62 13.78 -18.47
N ALA A 622 7.57 14.07 -17.69
CA ALA A 622 6.30 13.34 -17.70
C ALA A 622 5.64 13.34 -19.11
N PRO A 623 4.70 12.42 -19.42
CA PRO A 623 3.96 12.47 -20.67
C PRO A 623 3.16 13.77 -20.75
N GLY A 624 3.56 14.70 -21.61
CA GLY A 624 2.76 15.88 -21.91
C GLY A 624 1.54 15.55 -22.77
N THR A 625 0.76 16.58 -23.10
CA THR A 625 -0.30 16.50 -24.11
C THR A 625 0.29 16.31 -25.50
N ALA A 626 -0.42 15.62 -26.38
CA ALA A 626 -0.04 15.56 -27.79
C ALA A 626 -0.03 16.99 -28.34
N LEU A 627 1.09 17.38 -28.96
CA LEU A 627 1.23 18.66 -29.61
C LEU A 627 0.20 18.76 -30.74
N ASP A 628 -0.36 19.97 -30.91
CA ASP A 628 -1.19 20.25 -32.07
C ASP A 628 -0.35 20.12 -33.35
N ARG A 629 -0.79 19.21 -34.22
CA ARG A 629 -0.16 18.88 -35.50
C ARG A 629 -0.75 19.68 -36.66
N THR A 630 -1.70 20.57 -36.39
CA THR A 630 -2.30 21.44 -37.40
C THR A 630 -1.19 22.21 -38.15
N GLY A 631 -1.14 22.02 -39.46
CA GLY A 631 -0.14 22.66 -40.34
C GLY A 631 1.22 21.96 -40.42
N TRP A 632 1.44 20.86 -39.70
CA TRP A 632 2.65 20.05 -39.85
C TRP A 632 2.67 19.37 -41.23
N THR A 633 3.86 19.13 -41.76
CA THR A 633 4.03 18.39 -43.03
C THR A 633 4.95 17.21 -42.85
N ALA A 634 4.68 16.11 -43.56
CA ALA A 634 5.52 14.92 -43.56
C ALA A 634 6.00 14.57 -44.98
N THR A 635 7.20 13.99 -45.07
CA THR A 635 7.75 13.34 -46.26
C THR A 635 8.33 11.98 -45.87
N SER A 636 8.52 11.08 -46.84
CA SER A 636 9.03 9.74 -46.59
C SER A 636 10.09 9.32 -47.59
N ASN A 637 10.92 8.36 -47.19
CA ASN A 637 11.79 7.61 -48.09
C ASN A 637 11.67 6.11 -47.75
N PRO A 638 11.28 5.25 -48.71
CA PRO A 638 10.91 5.58 -50.09
C PRO A 638 9.64 6.43 -50.16
N SER A 639 9.46 7.12 -51.29
CA SER A 639 8.14 7.62 -51.68
C SER A 639 7.25 6.44 -52.06
N SER A 640 5.99 6.46 -51.62
CA SER A 640 4.98 5.44 -51.97
C SER A 640 3.75 6.11 -52.59
N GLY A 641 2.73 5.31 -52.93
CA GLY A 641 1.43 5.83 -53.36
C GLY A 641 0.58 6.42 -52.22
N ASP A 642 0.96 6.20 -50.95
CA ASP A 642 0.26 6.74 -49.79
C ASP A 642 0.77 8.14 -49.46
N VAL A 643 -0.14 9.06 -49.11
CA VAL A 643 0.20 10.44 -48.77
C VAL A 643 0.78 10.50 -47.35
N PRO A 644 2.05 10.94 -47.15
CA PRO A 644 2.65 10.98 -45.82
C PRO A 644 1.90 11.85 -44.80
N ALA A 645 1.15 12.86 -45.24
CA ALA A 645 0.34 13.70 -44.33
C ALA A 645 -0.76 12.92 -43.61
N ASN A 646 -1.16 11.75 -44.10
CA ASN A 646 -2.18 10.91 -43.46
C ASN A 646 -1.75 10.42 -42.07
N LEU A 647 -0.46 10.34 -41.76
CA LEU A 647 -0.01 10.01 -40.40
C LEU A 647 -0.23 11.16 -39.39
N LEU A 648 -0.66 12.34 -39.86
CA LEU A 648 -0.82 13.57 -39.08
C LEU A 648 -2.28 14.06 -39.01
N ASP A 649 -3.24 13.34 -39.60
CA ASP A 649 -4.58 13.87 -39.89
C ASP A 649 -5.63 13.63 -38.79
N GLY A 650 -5.30 12.82 -37.78
CA GLY A 650 -6.18 12.55 -36.64
C GLY A 650 -7.24 11.49 -36.93
N SER A 651 -7.08 10.72 -38.01
CA SER A 651 -8.01 9.69 -38.46
C SER A 651 -7.33 8.34 -38.57
N MET A 652 -7.72 7.41 -37.69
CA MET A 652 -7.29 6.00 -37.77
C MET A 652 -7.77 5.28 -39.04
N ALA A 653 -8.67 5.88 -39.82
CA ALA A 653 -9.15 5.33 -41.10
C ALA A 653 -8.13 5.52 -42.24
N THR A 654 -7.27 6.52 -42.14
CA THR A 654 -6.24 6.88 -43.13
C THR A 654 -4.86 6.43 -42.62
N ARG A 655 -3.89 6.25 -43.53
CA ARG A 655 -2.52 5.87 -43.17
C ARG A 655 -1.50 6.36 -44.18
N TRP A 656 -0.25 6.43 -43.74
CA TRP A 656 0.92 6.35 -44.62
C TRP A 656 1.54 4.95 -44.54
N SER A 657 2.12 4.45 -45.64
CA SER A 657 2.96 3.26 -45.66
C SER A 657 4.15 3.38 -46.61
N THR A 658 5.17 2.55 -46.41
CA THR A 658 6.35 2.46 -47.29
C THR A 658 6.03 1.93 -48.69
N GLY A 659 4.89 1.26 -48.90
CA GLY A 659 4.54 0.59 -50.16
C GLY A 659 5.49 -0.55 -50.57
N ALA A 660 6.38 -0.96 -49.67
CA ALA A 660 7.42 -1.96 -49.87
C ALA A 660 7.78 -2.61 -48.53
N ALA A 661 8.38 -3.80 -48.59
CA ALA A 661 8.86 -4.53 -47.41
C ALA A 661 9.80 -3.65 -46.54
N MET A 662 9.76 -3.86 -45.23
CA MET A 662 10.62 -3.16 -44.27
C MET A 662 12.09 -3.45 -44.56
N ALA A 663 12.85 -2.39 -44.78
CA ALA A 663 14.30 -2.45 -44.95
C ALA A 663 14.97 -1.36 -44.10
N PRO A 664 16.12 -1.66 -43.45
CA PRO A 664 16.84 -0.68 -42.65
C PRO A 664 17.17 0.58 -43.47
N GLY A 665 16.93 1.75 -42.88
CA GLY A 665 17.21 3.05 -43.49
C GLY A 665 15.98 3.73 -44.14
N GLN A 666 14.82 3.06 -44.18
CA GLN A 666 13.55 3.71 -44.51
C GLN A 666 13.21 4.76 -43.45
N TYR A 667 12.69 5.92 -43.85
CA TYR A 667 12.40 6.99 -42.87
C TYR A 667 11.18 7.84 -43.19
N ILE A 668 10.63 8.44 -42.13
CA ILE A 668 9.67 9.56 -42.17
C ILE A 668 10.38 10.81 -41.67
N LEU A 669 10.13 11.95 -42.32
CA LEU A 669 10.61 13.27 -41.95
C LEU A 669 9.42 14.20 -41.75
N ILE A 670 9.30 14.77 -40.54
CA ILE A 670 8.23 15.69 -40.14
C ILE A 670 8.82 17.09 -39.96
N ASP A 671 8.13 18.10 -40.49
CA ASP A 671 8.36 19.51 -40.22
C ASP A 671 7.17 20.08 -39.43
N MET A 672 7.40 20.41 -38.16
CA MET A 672 6.38 20.96 -37.26
C MET A 672 6.10 22.45 -37.51
N LYS A 673 6.75 23.06 -38.51
CA LYS A 673 6.69 24.49 -38.92
C LYS A 673 7.19 25.51 -37.92
N ALA A 674 7.35 25.13 -36.66
CA ALA A 674 7.99 25.91 -35.62
C ALA A 674 8.76 24.97 -34.68
N SER A 675 9.77 25.51 -34.00
CA SER A 675 10.44 24.77 -32.94
C SER A 675 9.46 24.48 -31.81
N LYS A 676 9.36 23.21 -31.41
CA LYS A 676 8.54 22.75 -30.30
C LYS A 676 9.44 22.05 -29.29
N THR A 677 9.09 22.10 -28.01
CA THR A 677 9.74 21.31 -26.96
C THR A 677 8.93 20.07 -26.67
N PHE A 678 9.52 18.90 -26.86
CA PHE A 678 8.86 17.59 -26.74
C PHE A 678 9.85 16.53 -26.25
N ASN A 679 9.31 15.45 -25.71
CA ASN A 679 10.10 14.39 -25.07
C ASN A 679 9.57 12.99 -25.31
N LYS A 680 8.51 12.86 -26.12
CA LYS A 680 7.87 11.58 -26.41
C LYS A 680 7.24 11.63 -27.78
N LEU A 681 7.24 10.50 -28.47
CA LEU A 681 6.39 10.27 -29.65
C LEU A 681 5.77 8.88 -29.62
N THR A 682 4.64 8.74 -30.32
CA THR A 682 3.91 7.49 -30.51
C THR A 682 3.65 7.31 -32.00
N MET A 683 3.92 6.12 -32.54
CA MET A 683 3.59 5.69 -33.90
C MET A 683 2.55 4.58 -33.80
N ASP A 684 1.35 4.81 -34.32
CA ASP A 684 0.23 3.89 -34.24
C ASP A 684 -0.11 3.32 -35.61
N SER A 685 -0.01 2.00 -35.77
CA SER A 685 -0.40 1.25 -36.96
C SER A 685 -1.65 0.38 -36.75
N THR A 686 -2.43 0.60 -35.68
CA THR A 686 -3.60 -0.21 -35.29
C THR A 686 -4.63 -0.30 -36.41
N GLY A 687 -4.97 -1.51 -36.85
CA GLY A 687 -5.72 -1.78 -38.08
C GLY A 687 -4.83 -2.11 -39.29
N SER A 688 -3.51 -2.15 -39.08
CA SER A 688 -2.44 -2.67 -39.93
C SER A 688 -1.41 -3.32 -38.99
N ASP A 689 -1.87 -4.29 -38.21
CA ASP A 689 -1.22 -4.68 -36.95
C ASP A 689 0.16 -5.34 -37.09
N SER A 690 0.53 -5.78 -38.30
CA SER A 690 1.86 -6.31 -38.58
C SER A 690 2.85 -5.25 -39.06
N ASP A 691 2.39 -4.03 -39.35
CA ASP A 691 3.14 -3.02 -40.11
C ASP A 691 3.90 -2.00 -39.22
N TYR A 692 4.09 -2.28 -37.93
CA TYR A 692 4.87 -1.43 -37.02
C TYR A 692 6.40 -1.55 -37.25
N ALA A 693 7.17 -0.52 -36.93
CA ALA A 693 8.63 -0.55 -37.06
C ALA A 693 9.27 -1.66 -36.21
N ARG A 694 10.04 -2.58 -36.81
CA ARG A 694 10.76 -3.65 -36.09
C ARG A 694 12.03 -3.19 -35.37
N GLY A 695 12.55 -2.06 -35.78
CA GLY A 695 13.60 -1.30 -35.09
C GLY A 695 13.45 0.15 -35.51
N TYR A 696 13.82 1.10 -34.65
CA TYR A 696 13.76 2.51 -34.99
C TYR A 696 14.84 3.34 -34.31
N GLU A 697 15.18 4.45 -34.94
CA GLU A 697 15.98 5.55 -34.42
C GLU A 697 15.24 6.86 -34.65
N VAL A 698 15.24 7.75 -33.66
CA VAL A 698 14.62 9.07 -33.74
C VAL A 698 15.70 10.13 -33.70
N TYR A 699 15.71 11.00 -34.70
CA TYR A 699 16.57 12.17 -34.80
C TYR A 699 15.72 13.43 -34.78
N VAL A 700 16.29 14.53 -34.28
CA VAL A 700 15.64 15.85 -34.25
C VAL A 700 16.57 16.89 -34.82
N SER A 701 16.02 17.95 -35.40
CA SER A 701 16.82 19.02 -36.00
C SER A 701 16.12 20.38 -35.92
N ALA A 702 16.90 21.45 -35.76
CA ALA A 702 16.40 22.82 -35.86
C ALA A 702 16.28 23.31 -37.32
N ASP A 703 17.15 22.82 -38.21
CA ASP A 703 17.33 23.30 -39.59
C ASP A 703 16.89 22.30 -40.67
N GLY A 704 16.68 21.03 -40.31
CA GLY A 704 16.30 19.95 -41.23
C GLY A 704 17.47 19.37 -42.04
N ALA A 705 18.70 19.85 -41.82
CA ALA A 705 19.91 19.42 -42.49
C ALA A 705 20.90 18.74 -41.53
N SER A 706 21.03 19.26 -40.31
CA SER A 706 21.95 18.80 -39.27
C SER A 706 21.20 17.96 -38.24
N TRP A 707 21.51 16.67 -38.15
CA TRP A 707 20.69 15.70 -37.39
C TRP A 707 21.33 15.13 -36.12
N GLY A 708 22.66 15.24 -35.97
CA GLY A 708 23.37 14.71 -34.80
C GLY A 708 23.20 13.19 -34.60
N SER A 709 23.36 12.75 -33.36
CA SER A 709 23.08 11.38 -32.92
C SER A 709 21.58 11.18 -32.62
N PRO A 710 21.04 9.95 -32.69
CA PRO A 710 19.63 9.72 -32.38
C PRO A 710 19.32 10.06 -30.92
N VAL A 711 18.19 10.73 -30.69
CA VAL A 711 17.68 11.06 -29.35
C VAL A 711 16.95 9.88 -28.71
N ALA A 712 16.53 8.89 -29.51
CA ALA A 712 16.00 7.62 -29.05
C ALA A 712 16.28 6.50 -30.05
N THR A 713 16.48 5.28 -29.56
CA THR A 713 16.61 4.06 -30.36
C THR A 713 15.81 2.93 -29.70
N GLY A 714 15.18 2.04 -30.48
CA GLY A 714 14.42 0.94 -29.89
C GLY A 714 13.94 -0.12 -30.89
N ILE A 715 13.21 -1.11 -30.36
CA ILE A 715 12.59 -2.21 -31.09
C ILE A 715 11.08 -2.10 -30.89
N GLY A 716 10.30 -2.14 -31.97
CA GLY A 716 8.84 -2.25 -31.87
C GLY A 716 8.40 -3.70 -31.80
N SER A 717 7.37 -3.99 -31.00
CA SER A 717 6.81 -5.33 -30.80
C SER A 717 5.28 -5.39 -30.91
N ALA A 718 4.63 -4.27 -31.22
CA ALA A 718 3.18 -4.12 -31.29
C ALA A 718 2.80 -2.96 -32.22
N PRO A 719 1.53 -2.88 -32.69
CA PRO A 719 1.06 -1.83 -33.60
C PRO A 719 1.25 -0.40 -33.08
N VAL A 720 1.25 -0.21 -31.76
CA VAL A 720 1.52 1.09 -31.12
C VAL A 720 2.95 1.09 -30.57
N VAL A 721 3.84 1.85 -31.21
CA VAL A 721 5.23 2.02 -30.77
C VAL A 721 5.38 3.39 -30.10
N THR A 722 5.63 3.39 -28.80
CA THR A 722 5.90 4.60 -28.01
C THR A 722 7.37 4.70 -27.65
N THR A 723 7.95 5.88 -27.79
CA THR A 723 9.31 6.16 -27.33
C THR A 723 9.38 7.49 -26.60
N SER A 724 10.16 7.54 -25.52
CA SER A 724 10.40 8.75 -24.71
C SER A 724 11.90 9.00 -24.60
N PHE A 725 12.28 10.27 -24.59
CA PHE A 725 13.67 10.73 -24.58
C PHE A 725 13.77 12.04 -23.78
N ALA A 726 14.98 12.49 -23.47
CA ALA A 726 15.18 13.78 -22.81
C ALA A 726 14.58 14.92 -23.65
N ALA A 727 13.96 15.91 -23.01
CA ALA A 727 13.30 17.02 -23.71
C ALA A 727 14.18 17.63 -24.81
N GLN A 728 13.65 17.66 -26.03
CA GLN A 728 14.30 18.29 -27.19
C GLN A 728 13.49 19.49 -27.62
N THR A 729 14.17 20.60 -27.94
CA THR A 729 13.57 21.74 -28.64
C THR A 729 14.05 21.72 -30.08
N ALA A 730 13.16 21.34 -31.01
CA ALA A 730 13.50 21.17 -32.42
C ALA A 730 12.30 21.48 -33.30
N ARG A 731 12.53 21.71 -34.60
CA ARG A 731 11.47 21.94 -35.60
C ARG A 731 11.17 20.67 -36.42
N TYR A 732 12.19 19.86 -36.67
CA TYR A 732 12.11 18.67 -37.50
C TYR A 732 12.33 17.41 -36.69
N ILE A 733 11.62 16.34 -37.07
CA ILE A 733 11.78 14.99 -36.52
C ILE A 733 12.00 14.03 -37.68
N LYS A 734 13.03 13.20 -37.61
CA LYS A 734 13.29 12.11 -38.56
C LYS A 734 13.27 10.79 -37.84
N ILE A 735 12.37 9.90 -38.23
CA ILE A 735 12.27 8.55 -37.69
C ILE A 735 12.79 7.59 -38.75
N VAL A 736 13.87 6.88 -38.43
CA VAL A 736 14.48 5.87 -39.29
C VAL A 736 14.08 4.50 -38.77
N GLN A 737 13.45 3.69 -39.60
CA GLN A 737 13.21 2.28 -39.31
C GLN A 737 14.52 1.50 -39.57
N THR A 738 14.90 0.60 -38.67
CA THR A 738 16.18 -0.13 -38.70
C THR A 738 16.06 -1.65 -38.78
N GLY A 739 14.84 -2.19 -38.81
CA GLY A 739 14.59 -3.63 -38.86
C GLY A 739 14.30 -4.16 -40.26
N THR A 740 14.28 -5.49 -40.41
CA THR A 740 13.92 -6.16 -41.68
C THR A 740 12.66 -7.00 -41.47
N ASN A 741 11.67 -6.89 -42.36
CA ASN A 741 10.47 -7.72 -42.35
C ASN A 741 9.79 -7.77 -43.72
N SER A 742 9.05 -8.84 -44.02
CA SER A 742 8.25 -8.94 -45.25
C SER A 742 7.01 -8.03 -45.25
N SER A 743 6.51 -7.65 -44.06
CA SER A 743 5.46 -6.64 -43.91
C SER A 743 5.95 -5.25 -44.32
N TRP A 744 5.01 -4.37 -44.69
CA TRP A 744 5.30 -2.96 -44.95
C TRP A 744 5.43 -2.21 -43.62
N TRP A 745 6.11 -1.06 -43.61
CA TRP A 745 6.02 -0.15 -42.46
C TRP A 745 4.93 0.86 -42.73
N SER A 746 3.97 0.97 -41.80
CA SER A 746 2.88 1.94 -41.89
C SER A 746 2.64 2.65 -40.56
N ILE A 747 2.09 3.86 -40.66
CA ILE A 747 1.67 4.67 -39.52
C ILE A 747 0.33 5.30 -39.90
N ARG A 748 -0.69 5.03 -39.10
CA ARG A 748 -2.01 5.66 -39.16
C ARG A 748 -1.98 6.98 -38.42
N GLU A 749 -1.43 6.99 -37.20
CA GLU A 749 -1.30 8.21 -36.42
C GLU A 749 0.06 8.33 -35.76
N LEU A 750 0.71 9.47 -35.95
CA LEU A 750 1.92 9.85 -35.23
C LEU A 750 1.63 11.03 -34.31
N ASN A 751 1.84 10.83 -33.02
CA ASN A 751 1.67 11.86 -32.00
C ASN A 751 3.00 12.19 -31.35
N VAL A 752 3.29 13.47 -31.12
CA VAL A 752 4.47 13.98 -30.41
C VAL A 752 3.98 14.73 -29.19
N TYR A 753 4.63 14.59 -28.03
CA TYR A 753 4.11 15.11 -26.76
C TYR A 753 5.08 16.13 -26.15
N GLY A 754 4.54 17.27 -25.72
CA GLY A 754 5.31 18.39 -25.16
C GLY A 754 5.81 18.16 -23.73
N THR A 755 6.61 19.09 -23.19
CA THR A 755 7.07 19.07 -21.80
C THR A 755 6.45 20.22 -21.01
N SER A 756 5.74 19.95 -19.91
CA SER A 756 5.09 20.98 -19.09
C SER A 756 6.11 21.70 -18.18
N GLY A 757 6.48 22.93 -18.54
CA GLY A 757 7.20 23.89 -17.69
C GLY A 757 6.23 24.85 -17.01
N GLY A 758 6.38 25.06 -15.70
CA GLY A 758 5.45 25.83 -14.88
C GLY A 758 5.61 27.35 -14.92
N THR A 759 4.48 28.05 -14.95
CA THR A 759 4.20 29.31 -14.24
C THR A 759 2.68 29.40 -14.01
N THR A 760 2.23 29.55 -12.77
CA THR A 760 0.81 29.76 -12.39
C THR A 760 0.39 31.19 -12.76
N PRO A 761 -0.83 31.44 -13.32
CA PRO A 761 -2.04 31.49 -12.49
C PRO A 761 -3.32 30.86 -13.09
N THR A 762 -4.17 30.37 -12.17
CA THR A 762 -5.60 30.02 -12.28
C THR A 762 -5.98 28.75 -13.09
N PRO A 763 -6.67 27.76 -12.48
CA PRO A 763 -6.83 26.43 -13.07
C PRO A 763 -7.91 26.41 -14.16
N THR A 764 -7.56 25.84 -15.32
CA THR A 764 -8.56 25.34 -16.30
C THR A 764 -8.52 23.81 -16.27
N PRO A 765 -9.66 23.11 -16.09
CA PRO A 765 -9.72 21.66 -15.87
C PRO A 765 -9.29 20.83 -17.09
N THR A 766 -8.66 19.68 -16.82
CA THR A 766 -8.23 18.63 -17.77
C THR A 766 -9.40 18.12 -18.62
N PRO A 767 -9.37 18.19 -19.97
CA PRO A 767 -10.50 17.76 -20.81
C PRO A 767 -10.89 16.29 -20.58
N GLY A 768 -12.17 16.03 -20.35
CA GLY A 768 -12.76 14.69 -20.21
C GLY A 768 -12.86 14.14 -18.78
N ALA A 769 -12.29 14.80 -17.77
CA ALA A 769 -12.49 14.44 -16.36
C ALA A 769 -13.87 14.92 -15.88
N ALA A 770 -14.56 14.12 -15.04
CA ALA A 770 -15.75 14.60 -14.35
C ALA A 770 -15.38 15.77 -13.45
N LEU A 771 -16.11 16.87 -13.56
CA LEU A 771 -15.94 18.04 -12.71
C LEU A 771 -16.38 17.69 -11.29
N ASP A 772 -15.63 18.19 -10.31
CA ASP A 772 -16.03 18.14 -8.91
C ASP A 772 -17.32 18.96 -8.70
N ARG A 773 -18.34 18.28 -8.19
CA ARG A 773 -19.68 18.82 -7.93
C ARG A 773 -19.86 19.32 -6.49
N THR A 774 -18.81 19.23 -5.67
CA THR A 774 -18.84 19.70 -4.29
C THR A 774 -19.29 21.16 -4.23
N GLY A 775 -20.36 21.42 -3.48
CA GLY A 775 -20.94 22.75 -3.29
C GLY A 775 -21.89 23.21 -4.41
N TRP A 776 -22.10 22.42 -5.46
CA TRP A 776 -23.10 22.74 -6.49
C TRP A 776 -24.52 22.66 -5.91
N THR A 777 -25.45 23.43 -6.46
CA THR A 777 -26.86 23.38 -6.05
C THR A 777 -27.78 23.16 -7.25
N ALA A 778 -28.90 22.48 -7.06
CA ALA A 778 -29.88 22.23 -8.11
C ALA A 778 -31.29 22.70 -7.71
N SER A 779 -32.09 23.05 -8.72
CA SER A 779 -33.53 23.37 -8.59
C SER A 779 -34.29 22.84 -9.79
N SER A 780 -35.55 22.43 -9.61
CA SER A 780 -36.38 21.86 -10.68
C SER A 780 -37.66 22.66 -10.96
N THR A 781 -38.21 22.49 -12.16
CA THR A 781 -39.58 22.89 -12.49
C THR A 781 -40.26 21.74 -13.24
N PRO A 782 -41.36 21.17 -12.74
CA PRO A 782 -42.03 21.52 -11.48
C PRO A 782 -41.18 21.17 -10.24
N SER A 783 -41.54 21.76 -9.11
CA SER A 783 -41.07 21.29 -7.80
C SER A 783 -41.76 19.97 -7.45
N SER A 784 -41.03 19.03 -6.88
CA SER A 784 -41.56 17.75 -6.38
C SER A 784 -41.20 17.57 -4.90
N GLY A 785 -41.57 16.43 -4.32
CA GLY A 785 -41.16 16.05 -2.96
C GLY A 785 -39.69 15.59 -2.87
N ASP A 786 -39.03 15.33 -4.00
CA ASP A 786 -37.63 14.92 -4.03
C ASP A 786 -36.71 16.14 -4.00
N VAL A 787 -35.60 16.04 -3.27
CA VAL A 787 -34.60 17.10 -3.16
C VAL A 787 -33.74 17.14 -4.44
N PRO A 788 -33.73 18.24 -5.23
CA PRO A 788 -32.94 18.29 -6.46
C PRO A 788 -31.44 18.09 -6.26
N ALA A 789 -30.89 18.40 -5.08
CA ALA A 789 -29.46 18.20 -4.80
C ALA A 789 -29.04 16.71 -4.78
N ASN A 790 -29.98 15.77 -4.66
CA ASN A 790 -29.69 14.33 -4.68
C ASN A 790 -29.10 13.86 -6.02
N LEU A 791 -29.28 14.61 -7.12
CA LEU A 791 -28.61 14.28 -8.39
C LEU A 791 -27.10 14.61 -8.41
N LEU A 792 -26.57 15.19 -7.33
CA LEU A 792 -25.21 15.72 -7.21
C LEU A 792 -24.37 15.05 -6.10
N ASP A 793 -24.94 14.08 -5.36
CA ASP A 793 -24.37 13.60 -4.09
C ASP A 793 -23.39 12.42 -4.21
N GLY A 794 -23.26 11.83 -5.41
CA GLY A 794 -22.34 10.72 -5.67
C GLY A 794 -22.84 9.37 -5.18
N SER A 795 -24.14 9.27 -4.89
CA SER A 795 -24.82 8.07 -4.41
C SER A 795 -25.93 7.66 -5.37
N MET A 796 -25.75 6.52 -6.02
CA MET A 796 -26.81 5.89 -6.81
C MET A 796 -28.03 5.44 -5.97
N ALA A 797 -27.97 5.49 -4.64
CA ALA A 797 -29.08 5.14 -3.75
C ALA A 797 -30.15 6.26 -3.67
N THR A 798 -29.76 7.51 -3.89
CA THR A 798 -30.57 8.72 -3.80
C THR A 798 -30.92 9.23 -5.20
N ARG A 799 -32.02 10.00 -5.35
CA ARG A 799 -32.44 10.57 -6.64
C ARG A 799 -33.21 11.86 -6.49
N TRP A 800 -33.27 12.62 -7.58
CA TRP A 800 -34.32 13.61 -7.85
C TRP A 800 -35.32 13.09 -8.89
N SER A 801 -36.59 13.44 -8.78
CA SER A 801 -37.60 13.22 -9.83
C SER A 801 -38.58 14.37 -9.98
N THR A 802 -39.28 14.44 -11.11
CA THR A 802 -40.33 15.44 -11.38
C THR A 802 -41.58 15.26 -10.53
N GLY A 803 -41.80 14.09 -9.91
CA GLY A 803 -43.02 13.76 -9.18
C GLY A 803 -44.30 13.75 -10.02
N ALA A 804 -44.17 13.82 -11.34
CA ALA A 804 -45.26 13.88 -12.31
C ALA A 804 -44.83 13.25 -13.63
N ALA A 805 -45.80 12.83 -14.46
CA ALA A 805 -45.55 12.29 -15.78
C ALA A 805 -44.70 13.24 -16.64
N MET A 806 -43.82 12.68 -17.48
CA MET A 806 -42.98 13.46 -18.38
C MET A 806 -43.81 14.31 -19.33
N ALA A 807 -43.56 15.62 -19.31
CA ALA A 807 -44.17 16.59 -20.21
C ALA A 807 -43.10 17.57 -20.72
N PRO A 808 -43.17 17.98 -22.00
CA PRO A 808 -42.22 18.93 -22.55
C PRO A 808 -42.14 20.23 -21.72
N GLY A 809 -40.93 20.69 -21.44
CA GLY A 809 -40.67 21.91 -20.67
C GLY A 809 -40.34 21.67 -19.20
N GLN A 810 -40.42 20.43 -18.70
CA GLN A 810 -39.87 20.08 -17.39
C GLN A 810 -38.34 20.31 -17.38
N SER A 811 -37.80 20.88 -16.31
CA SER A 811 -36.38 21.25 -16.29
C SER A 811 -35.68 21.09 -14.95
N ILE A 812 -34.37 20.87 -15.01
CA ILE A 812 -33.42 20.99 -13.91
C ILE A 812 -32.45 22.12 -14.22
N THR A 813 -32.19 22.97 -13.23
CA THR A 813 -31.16 24.00 -13.28
C THR A 813 -30.11 23.73 -12.20
N VAL A 814 -28.85 23.67 -12.59
CA VAL A 814 -27.69 23.46 -11.72
C VAL A 814 -26.84 24.73 -11.69
N ASP A 815 -26.50 25.20 -10.50
CA ASP A 815 -25.53 26.26 -10.24
C ASP A 815 -24.23 25.64 -9.73
N MET A 816 -23.18 25.69 -10.55
CA MET A 816 -21.85 25.14 -10.24
C MET A 816 -21.03 26.03 -9.30
N LYS A 817 -21.61 27.15 -8.83
CA LYS A 817 -21.02 28.18 -7.95
C LYS A 817 -19.84 28.96 -8.52
N ALA A 818 -19.22 28.47 -9.58
CA ALA A 818 -18.19 29.16 -10.36
C ALA A 818 -18.33 28.80 -11.83
N SER A 819 -17.84 29.66 -12.72
CA SER A 819 -17.74 29.32 -14.14
C SER A 819 -16.79 28.14 -14.33
N LYS A 820 -17.25 27.12 -15.05
CA LYS A 820 -16.48 25.93 -15.43
C LYS A 820 -16.49 25.80 -16.95
N THR A 821 -15.41 25.27 -17.51
CA THR A 821 -15.36 24.84 -18.92
C THR A 821 -15.69 23.36 -19.00
N PHE A 822 -16.66 23.00 -19.83
CA PHE A 822 -17.14 21.62 -19.98
C PHE A 822 -17.71 21.38 -21.38
N SER A 823 -17.63 20.14 -21.83
CA SER A 823 -18.01 19.71 -23.18
C SER A 823 -18.95 18.50 -23.19
N LYS A 824 -19.23 17.91 -22.02
CA LYS A 824 -20.07 16.72 -21.91
C LYS A 824 -20.83 16.70 -20.58
N LEU A 825 -22.02 16.10 -20.58
CA LEU A 825 -22.71 15.70 -19.37
C LEU A 825 -23.34 14.30 -19.52
N THR A 826 -23.56 13.62 -18.40
CA THR A 826 -24.25 12.34 -18.30
C THR A 826 -25.35 12.43 -17.24
N MET A 827 -26.58 12.10 -17.62
CA MET A 827 -27.73 11.96 -16.73
C MET A 827 -27.99 10.47 -16.51
N ASP A 828 -27.80 9.98 -15.30
CA ASP A 828 -27.95 8.57 -14.94
C ASP A 828 -29.19 8.36 -14.06
N SER A 829 -30.12 7.53 -14.53
CA SER A 829 -31.31 7.09 -13.81
C SER A 829 -31.30 5.59 -13.51
N THR A 830 -30.15 4.91 -13.58
CA THR A 830 -29.99 3.46 -13.31
C THR A 830 -30.55 3.07 -11.95
N GLY A 831 -31.50 2.13 -11.91
CA GLY A 831 -32.33 1.82 -10.72
C GLY A 831 -33.68 2.54 -10.69
N SER A 832 -33.96 3.32 -11.74
CA SER A 832 -35.25 3.91 -12.15
C SER A 832 -35.30 3.87 -13.68
N ASP A 833 -35.13 2.67 -14.25
CA ASP A 833 -34.64 2.49 -15.62
C ASP A 833 -35.57 3.02 -16.73
N SER A 834 -36.83 3.30 -16.41
CA SER A 834 -37.80 3.91 -17.34
C SER A 834 -37.86 5.44 -17.25
N ASP A 835 -37.21 6.05 -16.27
CA ASP A 835 -37.39 7.46 -15.91
C ASP A 835 -36.39 8.42 -16.59
N TYR A 836 -35.68 7.99 -17.64
CA TYR A 836 -34.76 8.84 -18.40
C TYR A 836 -35.48 9.85 -19.31
N ALA A 837 -34.84 10.98 -19.63
CA ALA A 837 -35.41 11.98 -20.54
C ALA A 837 -35.67 11.40 -21.95
N ARG A 838 -36.91 11.48 -22.45
CA ARG A 838 -37.25 11.00 -23.81
C ARG A 838 -36.76 11.91 -24.93
N GLY A 839 -36.72 13.20 -24.65
CA GLY A 839 -36.03 14.22 -25.44
C GLY A 839 -35.37 15.19 -24.46
N TYR A 840 -34.28 15.83 -24.85
CA TYR A 840 -33.62 16.84 -24.03
C TYR A 840 -33.05 17.98 -24.87
N GLU A 841 -33.01 19.15 -24.24
CA GLU A 841 -32.24 20.33 -24.66
C GLU A 841 -31.39 20.80 -23.48
N ILE A 842 -30.13 21.16 -23.74
CA ILE A 842 -29.19 21.64 -22.72
C ILE A 842 -28.85 23.08 -23.04
N TYR A 843 -29.01 23.95 -22.05
CA TYR A 843 -28.67 25.35 -22.08
C TYR A 843 -27.60 25.64 -21.03
N VAL A 844 -26.79 26.65 -21.27
CA VAL A 844 -25.75 27.09 -20.33
C VAL A 844 -25.82 28.60 -20.14
N SER A 845 -25.48 29.09 -18.96
CA SER A 845 -25.55 30.52 -18.65
C SER A 845 -24.44 30.95 -17.69
N ALA A 846 -23.98 32.19 -17.84
CA ALA A 846 -23.04 32.80 -16.89
C ALA A 846 -23.77 33.39 -15.66
N ASP A 847 -25.01 33.84 -15.81
CA ASP A 847 -25.77 34.63 -14.82
C ASP A 847 -27.02 33.91 -14.28
N GLY A 848 -27.43 32.80 -14.90
CA GLY A 848 -28.63 32.03 -14.53
C GLY A 848 -29.94 32.63 -15.03
N ALA A 849 -29.89 33.76 -15.74
CA ALA A 849 -31.05 34.46 -16.30
C ALA A 849 -31.06 34.43 -17.84
N SER A 850 -29.88 34.59 -18.45
CA SER A 850 -29.68 34.68 -19.90
C SER A 850 -29.15 33.36 -20.43
N TRP A 851 -29.97 32.59 -21.15
CA TRP A 851 -29.68 31.18 -21.50
C TRP A 851 -29.25 30.92 -22.95
N GLY A 852 -29.47 31.87 -23.86
CA GLY A 852 -29.13 31.70 -25.28
C GLY A 852 -29.84 30.51 -25.95
N SER A 853 -29.24 29.98 -27.01
CA SER A 853 -29.72 28.76 -27.69
C SER A 853 -29.21 27.49 -26.99
N ALA A 854 -29.91 26.37 -27.17
CA ALA A 854 -29.45 25.08 -26.68
C ALA A 854 -28.05 24.74 -27.26
N VAL A 855 -27.15 24.28 -26.39
CA VAL A 855 -25.79 23.83 -26.74
C VAL A 855 -25.76 22.36 -27.15
N ALA A 856 -26.78 21.58 -26.76
CA ALA A 856 -27.03 20.23 -27.23
C ALA A 856 -28.53 19.92 -27.21
N THR A 857 -28.98 19.11 -28.16
CA THR A 857 -30.35 18.59 -28.26
C THR A 857 -30.29 17.11 -28.63
N GLY A 858 -31.15 16.27 -28.06
CA GLY A 858 -31.15 14.85 -28.39
C GLY A 858 -32.32 14.07 -27.80
N THR A 859 -32.30 12.75 -27.95
CA THR A 859 -33.26 11.82 -27.36
C THR A 859 -32.54 10.83 -26.45
N GLY A 860 -33.20 10.41 -25.37
CA GLY A 860 -32.72 9.32 -24.52
C GLY A 860 -33.31 7.99 -24.95
N THR A 861 -32.52 6.93 -24.86
CA THR A 861 -32.91 5.55 -25.23
C THR A 861 -32.73 4.55 -24.08
N GLY A 862 -32.28 5.01 -22.92
CA GLY A 862 -32.02 4.19 -21.74
C GLY A 862 -31.63 5.03 -20.52
N PRO A 863 -31.41 4.38 -19.36
CA PRO A 863 -31.20 5.05 -18.07
C PRO A 863 -29.99 5.99 -18.03
N VAL A 864 -28.98 5.78 -18.87
CA VAL A 864 -27.81 6.67 -18.95
C VAL A 864 -27.88 7.48 -20.24
N VAL A 865 -28.17 8.77 -20.13
CA VAL A 865 -28.21 9.70 -21.26
C VAL A 865 -26.96 10.56 -21.27
N THR A 866 -26.16 10.45 -22.33
CA THR A 866 -24.95 11.26 -22.53
C THR A 866 -25.20 12.33 -23.58
N ALA A 867 -24.80 13.57 -23.26
CA ALA A 867 -24.81 14.68 -24.21
C ALA A 867 -23.40 15.26 -24.33
N SER A 868 -22.89 15.38 -25.55
CA SER A 868 -21.60 16.00 -25.86
C SER A 868 -21.82 17.21 -26.77
N PHE A 869 -21.07 18.28 -26.55
CA PHE A 869 -21.16 19.54 -27.27
C PHE A 869 -19.81 20.26 -27.28
N ALA A 870 -19.64 21.24 -28.17
CA ALA A 870 -18.44 22.06 -28.18
C ALA A 870 -18.24 22.73 -26.82
N ALA A 871 -17.03 22.70 -26.28
CA ALA A 871 -16.73 23.17 -24.92
C ALA A 871 -17.32 24.56 -24.65
N LYS A 872 -18.06 24.67 -23.54
CA LYS A 872 -18.68 25.90 -23.07
C LYS A 872 -18.10 26.28 -21.73
N THR A 873 -17.89 27.58 -21.53
CA THR A 873 -17.55 28.13 -20.21
C THR A 873 -18.78 28.83 -19.65
N ALA A 874 -19.34 28.29 -18.58
CA ALA A 874 -20.56 28.78 -17.95
C ALA A 874 -20.60 28.42 -16.47
N ARG A 875 -21.46 29.08 -15.69
CA ARG A 875 -21.69 28.79 -14.27
C ARG A 875 -22.93 27.93 -14.05
N TYR A 876 -23.95 28.10 -14.90
CA TYR A 876 -25.23 27.45 -14.79
C TYR A 876 -25.48 26.51 -15.96
N ILE A 877 -26.13 25.38 -15.67
CA ILE A 877 -26.61 24.41 -16.67
C ILE A 877 -28.12 24.29 -16.48
N LYS A 878 -28.89 24.35 -17.56
CA LYS A 878 -30.33 24.04 -17.56
C LYS A 878 -30.58 22.91 -18.54
N ILE A 879 -31.17 21.83 -18.04
CA ILE A 879 -31.58 20.67 -18.82
C ILE A 879 -33.09 20.72 -18.92
N VAL A 880 -33.62 20.79 -20.13
CA VAL A 880 -35.06 20.77 -20.42
C VAL A 880 -35.39 19.44 -21.06
N GLN A 881 -36.28 18.68 -20.44
CA GLN A 881 -36.86 17.48 -21.04
C GLN A 881 -37.94 17.92 -22.04
N THR A 882 -37.96 17.31 -23.23
CA THR A 882 -38.83 17.73 -24.35
C THR A 882 -39.78 16.64 -24.86
N GLY A 883 -39.78 15.46 -24.25
CA GLY A 883 -40.64 14.34 -24.65
C GLY A 883 -41.88 14.16 -23.76
N THR A 884 -42.76 13.23 -24.15
CA THR A 884 -43.94 12.87 -23.36
C THR A 884 -43.87 11.39 -22.99
N ALA A 885 -44.09 11.04 -21.73
CA ALA A 885 -44.22 9.67 -21.26
C ALA A 885 -45.05 9.59 -19.97
N THR A 886 -45.64 8.43 -19.68
CA THR A 886 -46.37 8.19 -18.42
C THR A 886 -45.45 8.01 -17.21
N SER A 887 -44.20 7.60 -17.43
CA SER A 887 -43.13 7.55 -16.42
C SER A 887 -42.74 8.97 -15.96
N TRP A 888 -42.18 9.07 -14.75
CA TRP A 888 -41.59 10.31 -14.25
C TRP A 888 -40.23 10.54 -14.89
N TRP A 889 -39.73 11.77 -14.89
CA TRP A 889 -38.32 12.01 -15.21
C TRP A 889 -37.51 12.07 -13.93
N SER A 890 -36.46 11.26 -13.82
CA SER A 890 -35.57 11.23 -12.67
C SER A 890 -34.10 11.18 -13.06
N ILE A 891 -33.25 11.66 -12.16
CA ILE A 891 -31.80 11.61 -12.25
C ILE A 891 -31.27 11.22 -10.87
N ARG A 892 -30.51 10.13 -10.80
CA ARG A 892 -29.73 9.70 -9.63
C ARG A 892 -28.39 10.40 -9.61
N GLU A 893 -27.69 10.43 -10.75
CA GLU A 893 -26.41 11.12 -10.85
C GLU A 893 -26.32 11.95 -12.13
N LEU A 894 -26.02 13.25 -11.97
CA LEU A 894 -25.61 14.13 -13.06
C LEU A 894 -24.11 14.38 -12.96
N ASN A 895 -23.35 13.94 -13.97
CA ASN A 895 -21.92 14.25 -14.08
C ASN A 895 -21.66 15.17 -15.28
N VAL A 896 -20.76 16.14 -15.11
CA VAL A 896 -20.36 17.11 -16.14
C VAL A 896 -18.86 16.98 -16.34
N TYR A 897 -18.36 17.06 -17.58
CA TYR A 897 -16.98 16.72 -17.91
C TYR A 897 -16.33 17.87 -18.68
N SER A 898 -15.08 18.20 -18.34
CA SER A 898 -14.31 19.31 -18.92
C SER A 898 -14.10 19.22 -20.43
#